data_AF-A0A1G6S305-F1
#
_entry.id   AF-A0A1G6S305-F1
#
_cell.length_a   1.000
_cell.length_b   1.000
_cell.length_c   1.000
_cell.angle_alpha   90.00
_cell.angle_beta   90.00
_cell.angle_gamma   90.00
#
_symmetry.space_group_name_H-M   'P 1'
#
loop_
_entity.id
_entity.type
_entity.pdbx_description
1 polymer ?
#
loop_
_entity_poly.entity_id
_entity_poly.type
_entity_poly.pdbx_seq_one_letter_code
_entity_poly.pdbx_strand_id
1 'polypeptide(L)'
;MSRLLVWLRRHGATVFGLVLLVGALYVVQKEFRGLSVAEIREAMGKLSASALWMAGGLTVLAYLVLAAYDKLGSRYAGRPVSWPKSLLASFCGYSLAHNLGFAAVSGAAVRYRLYSAWGLTPLEIAKVVGFTSLTFGLGGMALGGLVLMFEPEVVPWFGSKLPHWALQAMALPLWGIVATYVVLSRFKRHVRILKYEIDLPSPRMALAQTLLATVDVAMTAAIFYALLPPAEGLTFLRFVGIYLASYAVGIAASVPGGLGVFDGAVLLGLQPYMPAPEVIGALLVFRLYYYIIPLFIAGGLFVSFELGQRRGVMQRMSAFGRGTDALEVPAIASLVALAGALLVFLGALPTKGTIIEEWAGHIAALASHFAASVVGSLLLVMAYGLLRRLTIAWGFTLFLLANGAGIAWLRGEAWWLWGAFLLLGLLVAALRSAFYRDSRLTREPLSSEALVPLLAVAACGLTLALIAYGGRVADESWWTVAISPLAPDSLRFTVGLTGVLLLIAMVRLLRPARLQPLTWEPAVRSRLAALGALAPAEADGAVFGEAERAGFAFLKRDSVWLALGDPAGDRRDAISAIWRFRDMCERAGVDPAFWRVGPGLLRVYGDIGLTAVSLGEGSLYLALRAERDLAKLRELLPREA
;
A
#
# COMPACT_ATOMS: atom_id res chain seq x y z
N MET A 1 24.88 -12.01 -3.47
CA MET A 1 23.52 -11.53 -3.85
C MET A 1 22.85 -10.98 -2.60
N SER A 2 22.51 -9.68 -2.56
CA SER A 2 22.12 -9.00 -1.32
C SER A 2 20.78 -9.52 -0.76
N ARG A 3 20.68 -9.69 0.56
CA ARG A 3 19.44 -10.07 1.26
C ARG A 3 18.26 -9.14 0.92
N LEU A 4 18.56 -7.89 0.57
CA LEU A 4 17.62 -6.89 0.09
C LEU A 4 16.95 -7.29 -1.23
N LEU A 5 17.72 -7.82 -2.21
CA LEU A 5 17.19 -8.28 -3.49
C LEU A 5 16.27 -9.48 -3.32
N VAL A 6 16.58 -10.41 -2.41
CA VAL A 6 15.74 -11.57 -2.10
C VAL A 6 14.44 -11.13 -1.41
N TRP A 7 14.53 -10.18 -0.48
CA TRP A 7 13.37 -9.61 0.20
C TRP A 7 12.45 -8.80 -0.75
N LEU A 8 13.04 -7.96 -1.61
CA LEU A 8 12.33 -7.22 -2.67
C LEU A 8 11.68 -8.17 -3.69
N ARG A 9 12.33 -9.28 -4.06
CA ARG A 9 11.73 -10.26 -4.97
C ARG A 9 10.54 -10.99 -4.35
N ARG A 10 10.55 -11.19 -3.02
CA ARG A 10 9.52 -11.95 -2.28
C ARG A 10 8.32 -11.09 -1.86
N HIS A 11 8.55 -9.82 -1.49
CA HIS A 11 7.51 -8.91 -0.98
C HIS A 11 7.27 -7.68 -1.87
N GLY A 12 8.08 -7.46 -2.91
CA GLY A 12 8.03 -6.25 -3.74
C GLY A 12 6.69 -6.03 -4.42
N ALA A 13 6.03 -7.07 -4.93
CA ALA A 13 4.70 -6.95 -5.53
C ALA A 13 3.64 -6.49 -4.51
N THR A 14 3.74 -6.95 -3.26
CA THR A 14 2.82 -6.60 -2.18
C THR A 14 3.07 -5.20 -1.64
N VAL A 15 4.33 -4.84 -1.44
CA VAL A 15 4.74 -3.48 -1.05
C VAL A 15 4.34 -2.47 -2.13
N PHE A 16 4.57 -2.81 -3.39
CA PHE A 16 4.19 -1.97 -4.53
C PHE A 16 2.67 -1.80 -4.65
N GLY A 17 1.90 -2.89 -4.50
CA GLY A 17 0.44 -2.81 -4.43
C GLY A 17 -0.08 -1.96 -3.27
N LEU A 18 0.56 -2.05 -2.09
CA LEU A 18 0.22 -1.23 -0.93
C LEU A 18 0.54 0.25 -1.17
N VAL A 19 1.69 0.56 -1.77
CA VAL A 19 2.07 1.94 -2.15
C VAL A 19 1.08 2.51 -3.15
N LEU A 20 0.65 1.74 -4.15
CA LEU A 20 -0.38 2.17 -5.10
C LEU A 20 -1.73 2.40 -4.41
N LEU A 21 -2.13 1.54 -3.48
CA LEU A 21 -3.37 1.70 -2.71
C LEU A 21 -3.33 2.95 -1.83
N VAL A 22 -2.23 3.17 -1.10
CA VAL A 22 -2.04 4.37 -0.27
C VAL A 22 -2.02 5.63 -1.14
N GLY A 23 -1.36 5.58 -2.30
CA GLY A 23 -1.38 6.66 -3.28
C GLY A 23 -2.79 6.96 -3.80
N ALA A 24 -3.58 5.93 -4.13
CA ALA A 24 -4.97 6.09 -4.54
C ALA A 24 -5.83 6.74 -3.45
N LEU A 25 -5.70 6.28 -2.19
CA LEU A 25 -6.42 6.85 -1.06
C LEU A 25 -6.02 8.30 -0.77
N TYR A 26 -4.74 8.61 -0.86
CA TYR A 26 -4.24 9.98 -0.71
C TYR A 26 -4.83 10.92 -1.77
N VAL A 27 -4.90 10.48 -3.03
CA VAL A 27 -5.48 11.28 -4.10
C VAL A 27 -6.98 11.47 -3.93
N VAL A 28 -7.71 10.41 -3.56
CA VAL A 28 -9.14 10.53 -3.21
C VAL A 28 -9.32 11.55 -2.09
N GLN A 29 -8.52 11.49 -1.02
CA GLN A 29 -8.62 12.45 0.09
C GLN A 29 -8.29 13.88 -0.34
N LYS A 30 -7.27 14.07 -1.19
CA LYS A 30 -6.88 15.38 -1.71
C LYS A 30 -7.98 15.99 -2.58
N GLU A 31 -8.55 15.22 -3.51
CA GLU A 31 -9.63 15.68 -4.39
C GLU A 31 -10.88 16.02 -3.58
N PHE A 32 -11.24 15.21 -2.59
CA PHE A 32 -12.42 15.47 -1.74
C PHE A 32 -12.28 16.70 -0.84
N ARG A 33 -11.06 17.05 -0.41
CA ARG A 33 -10.84 18.25 0.42
C ARG A 33 -11.06 19.56 -0.33
N GLY A 34 -10.94 19.56 -1.66
CA GLY A 34 -11.18 20.72 -2.51
C GLY A 34 -12.58 20.80 -3.09
N LEU A 35 -13.42 19.77 -2.90
CA LEU A 35 -14.73 19.64 -3.55
C LEU A 35 -15.85 19.72 -2.51
N SER A 36 -16.65 20.79 -2.57
CA SER A 36 -17.91 20.86 -1.83
C SER A 36 -18.97 20.02 -2.53
N VAL A 37 -19.53 19.02 -1.84
CA VAL A 37 -20.67 18.24 -2.35
C VAL A 37 -21.86 19.15 -2.68
N ALA A 38 -22.00 20.27 -1.97
CA ALA A 38 -23.03 21.27 -2.25
C ALA A 38 -22.80 21.98 -3.60
N GLU A 39 -21.56 22.35 -3.92
CA GLU A 39 -21.21 22.99 -5.20
C GLU A 39 -21.41 22.04 -6.39
N ILE A 40 -21.07 20.75 -6.23
CA ILE A 40 -21.33 19.74 -7.27
C ILE A 40 -22.84 19.58 -7.48
N ARG A 41 -23.61 19.47 -6.39
CA ARG A 41 -25.08 19.33 -6.48
C ARG A 41 -25.72 20.55 -7.12
N GLU A 42 -25.25 21.74 -6.79
CA GLU A 42 -25.72 22.98 -7.39
C GLU A 42 -25.36 23.07 -8.88
N ALA A 43 -24.13 22.73 -9.24
CA ALA A 43 -23.68 22.70 -10.64
C ALA A 43 -24.49 21.69 -11.47
N MET A 44 -24.70 20.47 -10.94
CA MET A 44 -25.55 19.47 -11.59
C MET A 44 -27.00 19.92 -11.71
N GLY A 45 -27.53 20.65 -10.72
CA GLY A 45 -28.88 21.20 -10.73
C GLY A 45 -29.09 22.29 -11.78
N LYS A 46 -28.02 22.95 -12.23
CA LYS A 46 -28.05 23.97 -13.30
C LYS A 46 -27.93 23.37 -14.71
N LEU A 47 -27.50 22.11 -14.82
CA LEU A 47 -27.31 21.43 -16.11
C LEU A 47 -28.57 20.66 -16.54
N SER A 48 -28.77 20.53 -17.85
CA SER A 48 -29.87 19.74 -18.38
C SER A 48 -29.66 18.24 -18.12
N ALA A 49 -30.73 17.52 -17.80
CA ALA A 49 -30.67 16.07 -17.58
C ALA A 49 -30.15 15.31 -18.82
N SER A 50 -30.48 15.79 -20.03
CA SER A 50 -29.97 15.22 -21.28
C SER A 50 -28.45 15.37 -21.43
N ALA A 51 -27.89 16.52 -21.04
CA ALA A 51 -26.44 16.74 -21.03
C ALA A 51 -25.74 15.77 -20.08
N LEU A 52 -26.30 15.56 -18.88
CA LEU A 52 -25.77 14.62 -17.89
C LEU A 52 -25.79 13.17 -18.42
N TRP A 53 -26.90 12.72 -19.02
CA TRP A 53 -26.98 11.37 -19.59
C TRP A 53 -26.03 11.18 -20.78
N MET A 54 -25.93 12.19 -21.66
CA MET A 54 -25.02 12.16 -22.80
C MET A 54 -23.56 12.11 -22.35
N ALA A 55 -23.16 12.95 -21.39
CA ALA A 55 -21.81 12.94 -20.82
C ALA A 55 -21.49 11.60 -20.14
N GLY A 56 -22.45 11.03 -19.40
CA GLY A 56 -22.31 9.70 -18.79
C GLY A 56 -22.11 8.60 -19.83
N GLY A 57 -22.92 8.57 -20.90
CA GLY A 57 -22.79 7.61 -22.00
C GLY A 57 -21.46 7.76 -22.75
N LEU A 58 -21.06 8.98 -23.06
CA LEU A 58 -19.76 9.28 -23.68
C LEU A 58 -18.60 8.86 -22.78
N THR A 59 -18.72 8.99 -21.45
CA THR A 59 -17.71 8.52 -20.49
C THR A 59 -17.54 7.00 -20.56
N VAL A 60 -18.64 6.24 -20.57
CA VAL A 60 -18.57 4.77 -20.71
C VAL A 60 -17.88 4.38 -22.01
N LEU A 61 -18.28 5.01 -23.12
CA LEU A 61 -17.68 4.77 -24.43
C LEU A 61 -16.19 5.14 -24.47
N ALA A 62 -15.77 6.24 -23.85
CA ALA A 62 -14.36 6.65 -23.78
C ALA A 62 -13.52 5.58 -23.05
N TYR A 63 -14.00 5.06 -21.91
CA TYR A 63 -13.31 3.97 -21.21
C TYR A 63 -13.29 2.64 -22.00
N LEU A 64 -14.29 2.36 -22.85
CA LEU A 64 -14.27 1.22 -23.77
C LEU A 64 -13.23 1.40 -24.89
N VAL A 65 -13.05 2.62 -25.39
CA VAL A 65 -11.99 2.97 -26.34
C VAL A 65 -10.61 2.77 -25.69
N LEU A 66 -10.43 3.21 -24.45
CA LEU A 66 -9.21 2.96 -23.67
C LEU A 66 -8.96 1.45 -23.44
N ALA A 67 -10.01 0.63 -23.32
CA ALA A 67 -9.85 -0.83 -23.29
C ALA A 67 -9.38 -1.41 -24.62
N ALA A 68 -9.83 -0.83 -25.74
CA ALA A 68 -9.35 -1.20 -27.07
C ALA A 68 -7.87 -0.82 -27.28
N TYR A 69 -7.37 0.28 -26.66
CA TYR A 69 -5.94 0.61 -26.67
C TYR A 69 -5.10 -0.51 -26.05
N ASP A 70 -5.41 -0.91 -24.82
CA ASP A 70 -4.68 -1.95 -24.09
C ASP A 70 -4.80 -3.30 -24.81
N LYS A 71 -5.94 -3.58 -25.44
CA LYS A 71 -6.13 -4.76 -26.28
C LYS A 71 -5.19 -4.75 -27.48
N LEU A 72 -5.09 -3.62 -28.18
CA LEU A 72 -4.18 -3.43 -29.32
C LEU A 72 -2.72 -3.52 -28.86
N GLY A 73 -2.36 -2.84 -27.76
CA GLY A 73 -1.03 -2.93 -27.16
C GLY A 73 -0.63 -4.36 -26.79
N SER A 74 -1.54 -5.15 -26.20
CA SER A 74 -1.26 -6.56 -25.87
C SER A 74 -1.02 -7.45 -27.09
N ARG A 75 -1.72 -7.18 -28.20
CA ARG A 75 -1.47 -7.84 -29.49
C ARG A 75 -0.12 -7.44 -30.08
N TYR A 76 0.24 -6.16 -29.99
CA TYR A 76 1.55 -5.66 -30.40
C TYR A 76 2.69 -6.27 -29.57
N ALA A 77 2.47 -6.50 -28.26
CA ALA A 77 3.42 -7.18 -27.40
C ALA A 77 3.55 -8.71 -27.66
N GLY A 78 2.74 -9.28 -28.57
CA GLY A 78 2.77 -10.71 -28.89
C GLY A 78 2.01 -11.61 -27.89
N ARG A 79 1.34 -11.02 -26.90
CA ARG A 79 0.56 -11.73 -25.86
C ARG A 79 -0.86 -11.17 -25.79
N PRO A 80 -1.77 -11.58 -26.71
CA PRO A 80 -3.14 -11.11 -26.69
C PRO A 80 -3.85 -11.57 -25.41
N VAL A 81 -4.27 -10.63 -24.57
CA VAL A 81 -5.09 -10.92 -23.39
C VAL A 81 -6.58 -10.89 -23.74
N SER A 82 -7.43 -11.53 -22.94
CA SER A 82 -8.89 -11.49 -23.12
C SER A 82 -9.46 -10.09 -22.90
N TRP A 83 -10.59 -9.76 -23.54
CA TRP A 83 -11.23 -8.44 -23.42
C TRP A 83 -11.48 -7.99 -21.96
N PRO A 84 -11.98 -8.84 -21.03
CA PRO A 84 -12.16 -8.43 -19.65
C PRO A 84 -10.85 -8.05 -18.94
N LYS A 85 -9.73 -8.69 -19.32
CA LYS A 85 -8.40 -8.38 -18.76
C LYS A 85 -7.89 -7.05 -19.29
N SER A 86 -8.06 -6.79 -20.59
CA SER A 86 -7.74 -5.48 -21.19
C SER A 86 -8.59 -4.37 -20.59
N LEU A 87 -9.89 -4.60 -20.39
CA LEU A 87 -10.79 -3.63 -19.77
C LEU A 87 -10.37 -3.34 -18.32
N LEU A 88 -10.10 -4.38 -17.51
CA LEU A 88 -9.65 -4.17 -16.14
C LEU A 88 -8.31 -3.43 -16.07
N ALA A 89 -7.34 -3.79 -16.92
CA ALA A 89 -6.02 -3.17 -16.92
C ALA A 89 -6.04 -1.72 -17.41
N SER A 90 -6.76 -1.44 -18.49
CA SER A 90 -6.95 -0.08 -19.00
C SER A 90 -7.74 0.78 -18.01
N PHE A 91 -8.88 0.31 -17.51
CA PHE A 91 -9.73 1.06 -16.60
C PHE A 91 -8.97 1.44 -15.32
N CYS A 92 -8.36 0.46 -14.65
CA CYS A 92 -7.55 0.75 -13.46
C CYS A 92 -6.32 1.59 -13.77
N GLY A 93 -5.63 1.33 -14.88
CA GLY A 93 -4.43 2.05 -15.29
C GLY A 93 -4.70 3.52 -15.63
N TYR A 94 -5.73 3.81 -16.42
CA TYR A 94 -6.07 5.17 -16.86
C TYR A 94 -6.76 5.98 -15.78
N SER A 95 -7.70 5.41 -15.01
CA SER A 95 -8.31 6.16 -13.91
C SER A 95 -7.28 6.59 -12.87
N LEU A 96 -6.28 5.76 -12.56
CA LEU A 96 -5.17 6.16 -11.69
C LEU A 96 -4.25 7.18 -12.36
N ALA A 97 -3.92 7.00 -13.65
CA ALA A 97 -3.04 7.90 -14.39
C ALA A 97 -3.61 9.33 -14.51
N HIS A 98 -4.92 9.47 -14.73
CA HIS A 98 -5.58 10.77 -14.85
C HIS A 98 -5.60 11.56 -13.54
N ASN A 99 -5.54 10.91 -12.38
CA ASN A 99 -5.67 11.56 -11.07
C ASN A 99 -4.32 11.77 -10.34
N LEU A 100 -3.36 10.85 -10.45
CA LEU A 100 -2.12 10.87 -9.63
C LEU A 100 -1.00 11.80 -10.12
N GLY A 101 -1.10 12.34 -11.34
CA GLY A 101 0.06 12.97 -11.99
C GLY A 101 1.11 11.93 -12.41
N PHE A 102 2.12 12.38 -13.16
CA PHE A 102 3.12 11.49 -13.78
C PHE A 102 2.45 10.28 -14.45
N ALA A 103 1.43 10.53 -15.28
CA ALA A 103 0.51 9.54 -15.85
C ALA A 103 1.21 8.33 -16.49
N ALA A 104 2.39 8.56 -17.08
CA ALA A 104 3.24 7.52 -17.65
C ALA A 104 3.76 6.50 -16.61
N VAL A 105 4.01 6.93 -15.37
CA VAL A 105 4.55 6.08 -14.29
C VAL A 105 3.43 5.40 -13.51
N SER A 106 2.41 6.17 -13.09
CA SER A 106 1.28 5.66 -12.29
C SER A 106 0.43 4.65 -13.08
N GLY A 107 0.12 4.93 -14.35
CA GLY A 107 -0.59 4.00 -15.22
C GLY A 107 0.23 2.77 -15.62
N ALA A 108 1.56 2.91 -15.75
CA ALA A 108 2.46 1.79 -16.04
C ALA A 108 2.61 0.84 -14.86
N ALA A 109 2.64 1.37 -13.64
CA ALA A 109 2.71 0.60 -12.40
C ALA A 109 1.54 -0.38 -12.26
N VAL A 110 0.31 0.09 -12.45
CA VAL A 110 -0.91 -0.72 -12.37
C VAL A 110 -0.92 -1.80 -13.45
N ARG A 111 -0.61 -1.42 -14.70
CA ARG A 111 -0.48 -2.37 -15.82
C ARG A 111 0.59 -3.41 -15.54
N TYR A 112 1.74 -3.01 -14.99
CA TYR A 112 2.79 -3.94 -14.62
C TYR A 112 2.30 -4.98 -13.61
N ARG A 113 1.59 -4.54 -12.57
CA ARG A 113 1.04 -5.45 -11.55
C ARG A 113 0.02 -6.44 -12.13
N LEU A 114 -0.93 -5.94 -12.94
CA LEU A 114 -2.02 -6.75 -13.51
C LEU A 114 -1.50 -7.70 -14.61
N TYR A 115 -0.69 -7.22 -15.54
CA TYR A 115 -0.17 -8.03 -16.63
C TYR A 115 0.89 -9.04 -16.14
N SER A 116 1.75 -8.69 -15.18
CA SER A 116 2.68 -9.66 -14.57
C SER A 116 1.94 -10.79 -13.84
N ALA A 117 0.84 -10.46 -13.16
CA ALA A 117 -0.07 -11.44 -12.56
C ALA A 117 -0.72 -12.38 -13.58
N TRP A 118 -0.84 -11.95 -14.85
CA TRP A 118 -1.34 -12.78 -15.96
C TRP A 118 -0.22 -13.44 -16.78
N GLY A 119 1.04 -13.33 -16.34
CA GLY A 119 2.18 -14.04 -16.94
C GLY A 119 2.90 -13.30 -18.06
N LEU A 120 2.64 -12.00 -18.27
CA LEU A 120 3.43 -11.19 -19.20
C LEU A 120 4.79 -10.85 -18.57
N THR A 121 5.82 -10.89 -19.40
CA THR A 121 7.18 -10.49 -19.03
C THR A 121 7.31 -8.96 -18.93
N PRO A 122 8.29 -8.43 -18.17
CA PRO A 122 8.51 -6.99 -18.07
C PRO A 122 8.68 -6.30 -19.42
N LEU A 123 9.32 -6.95 -20.39
CA LEU A 123 9.53 -6.40 -21.73
C LEU A 123 8.22 -6.33 -22.53
N GLU A 124 7.38 -7.37 -22.47
CA GLU A 124 6.05 -7.36 -23.10
C GLU A 124 5.16 -6.25 -22.49
N ILE A 125 5.19 -6.09 -21.16
CA ILE A 125 4.46 -5.01 -20.48
C ILE A 125 4.97 -3.63 -20.91
N ALA A 126 6.29 -3.45 -20.99
CA ALA A 126 6.88 -2.21 -21.47
C ALA A 126 6.47 -1.90 -22.91
N LYS A 127 6.35 -2.91 -23.78
CA LYS A 127 5.80 -2.76 -25.14
C LYS A 127 4.33 -2.31 -25.10
N VAL A 128 3.49 -2.88 -24.23
CA VAL A 128 2.09 -2.43 -24.07
C VAL A 128 2.05 -0.96 -23.62
N VAL A 129 2.77 -0.61 -22.55
CA VAL A 129 2.81 0.75 -22.00
C VAL A 129 3.32 1.75 -23.03
N GLY A 130 4.45 1.45 -23.68
CA GLY A 130 5.03 2.30 -24.71
C GLY A 130 4.09 2.50 -25.89
N PHE A 131 3.43 1.43 -26.35
CA PHE A 131 2.41 1.50 -27.40
C PHE A 131 1.25 2.42 -26.99
N THR A 132 0.69 2.23 -25.79
CA THR A 132 -0.43 3.05 -25.32
C THR A 132 -0.06 4.53 -25.10
N SER A 133 1.16 4.81 -24.63
CA SER A 133 1.65 6.18 -24.46
C SER A 133 1.88 6.89 -25.80
N LEU A 134 2.45 6.17 -26.78
CA LEU A 134 2.63 6.69 -28.13
C LEU A 134 1.28 6.95 -28.83
N THR A 135 0.31 6.07 -28.60
CA THR A 135 -1.07 6.19 -29.14
C THR A 135 -1.66 7.55 -28.79
N PHE A 136 -1.61 7.94 -27.52
CA PHE A 136 -2.12 9.23 -27.06
C PHE A 136 -1.47 10.42 -27.79
N GLY A 137 -0.14 10.41 -27.94
CA GLY A 137 0.59 11.45 -28.66
C GLY A 137 0.18 11.55 -30.13
N LEU A 138 -0.02 10.41 -30.82
CA LEU A 138 -0.46 10.38 -32.21
C LEU A 138 -1.86 10.98 -32.39
N GLY A 139 -2.79 10.69 -31.47
CA GLY A 139 -4.14 11.27 -31.49
C GLY A 139 -4.12 12.78 -31.29
N GLY A 140 -3.31 13.25 -30.34
CA GLY A 140 -3.10 14.68 -30.10
C GLY A 140 -2.50 15.40 -31.31
N MET A 141 -1.53 14.81 -32.01
CA MET A 141 -0.97 15.38 -33.24
C MET A 141 -1.96 15.37 -34.40
N ALA A 142 -2.76 14.30 -34.55
CA ALA A 142 -3.76 14.17 -35.61
C ALA A 142 -4.87 15.22 -35.45
N LEU A 143 -5.48 15.32 -34.27
CA LEU A 143 -6.51 16.32 -33.97
C LEU A 143 -5.94 17.74 -33.88
N GLY A 144 -4.74 17.91 -33.30
CA GLY A 144 -4.08 19.22 -33.23
C GLY A 144 -3.82 19.77 -34.63
N GLY A 145 -3.40 18.93 -35.58
CA GLY A 145 -3.29 19.33 -36.99
C GLY A 145 -4.63 19.68 -37.62
N LEU A 146 -5.72 18.96 -37.32
CA LEU A 146 -7.07 19.31 -37.79
C LEU A 146 -7.53 20.68 -37.26
N VAL A 147 -7.33 20.93 -35.96
CA VAL A 147 -7.66 22.22 -35.35
C VAL A 147 -6.84 23.36 -35.98
N LEU A 148 -5.52 23.19 -36.11
CA LEU A 148 -4.66 24.21 -36.72
C LEU A 148 -4.99 24.49 -38.19
N MET A 149 -5.48 23.48 -38.92
CA MET A 149 -5.85 23.63 -40.33
C MET A 149 -7.14 24.42 -40.51
N PHE A 150 -8.17 24.11 -39.72
CA PHE A 150 -9.53 24.61 -39.92
C PHE A 150 -9.92 25.76 -38.98
N GLU A 151 -9.37 25.79 -37.76
CA GLU A 151 -9.70 26.79 -36.72
C GLU A 151 -8.41 27.28 -36.00
N PRO A 152 -7.43 27.86 -36.74
CA PRO A 152 -6.12 28.25 -36.18
C PRO A 152 -6.22 29.34 -35.09
N GLU A 153 -7.29 30.14 -35.10
CA GLU A 153 -7.54 31.25 -34.16
C GLU A 153 -7.75 30.78 -32.72
N VAL A 154 -8.10 29.51 -32.54
CA VAL A 154 -8.48 28.93 -31.24
C VAL A 154 -7.28 28.71 -30.32
N VAL A 155 -6.07 28.61 -30.86
CA VAL A 155 -4.87 28.36 -30.04
C VAL A 155 -4.53 29.62 -29.24
N PRO A 156 -4.68 29.60 -27.90
CA PRO A 156 -4.40 30.76 -27.07
C PRO A 156 -2.95 31.21 -27.26
N TRP A 157 -2.70 32.53 -27.19
CA TRP A 157 -1.39 33.18 -27.34
C TRP A 157 -0.84 33.29 -28.78
N PHE A 158 -1.05 32.28 -29.62
CA PHE A 158 -0.52 32.23 -30.99
C PHE A 158 -1.53 32.67 -32.05
N GLY A 159 -2.82 32.33 -31.86
CA GLY A 159 -3.91 32.61 -32.81
C GLY A 159 -4.08 34.09 -33.18
N SER A 160 -3.79 35.00 -32.25
CA SER A 160 -3.92 36.45 -32.46
C SER A 160 -2.63 37.16 -32.88
N LYS A 161 -1.48 36.48 -32.82
CA LYS A 161 -0.15 37.09 -33.08
C LYS A 161 0.53 36.56 -34.33
N LEU A 162 0.15 35.38 -34.82
CA LEU A 162 0.69 34.77 -36.03
C LEU A 162 -0.35 34.82 -37.15
N PRO A 163 0.07 35.04 -38.40
CA PRO A 163 -0.85 34.98 -39.54
C PRO A 163 -1.37 33.55 -39.73
N HIS A 164 -2.63 33.41 -40.15
CA HIS A 164 -3.32 32.12 -40.28
C HIS A 164 -2.54 31.07 -41.07
N TRP A 165 -1.88 31.47 -42.16
CA TRP A 165 -1.08 30.55 -42.99
C TRP A 165 0.09 29.93 -42.22
N ALA A 166 0.68 30.64 -41.25
CA ALA A 166 1.78 30.12 -40.44
C ALA A 166 1.30 29.08 -39.43
N LEU A 167 0.13 29.29 -38.83
CA LEU A 167 -0.51 28.32 -37.94
C LEU A 167 -0.97 27.07 -38.69
N GLN A 168 -1.52 27.24 -39.89
CA GLN A 168 -1.87 26.12 -40.78
C GLN A 168 -0.63 25.35 -41.24
N ALA A 169 0.49 26.05 -41.52
CA ALA A 169 1.76 25.41 -41.84
C ALA A 169 2.30 24.55 -40.69
N MET A 170 1.96 24.84 -39.43
CA MET A 170 2.30 24.00 -38.28
C MET A 170 1.50 22.67 -38.23
N ALA A 171 0.39 22.55 -38.94
CA ALA A 171 -0.31 21.26 -39.08
C ALA A 171 0.50 20.26 -39.91
N LEU A 172 1.26 20.73 -40.91
CA LEU A 172 2.07 19.89 -41.80
C LEU A 172 3.12 19.04 -41.07
N PRO A 173 3.96 19.55 -40.15
CA PRO A 173 4.90 18.72 -39.41
C PRO A 173 4.20 17.73 -38.47
N LEU A 174 3.07 18.10 -37.85
CA LEU A 174 2.31 17.18 -36.97
C LEU A 174 1.76 15.99 -37.76
N TRP A 175 1.07 16.25 -38.88
CA TRP A 175 0.60 15.18 -39.77
C TRP A 175 1.74 14.45 -40.46
N GLY A 176 2.86 15.12 -40.75
CA GLY A 176 4.08 14.53 -41.27
C GLY A 176 4.66 13.48 -40.32
N ILE A 177 4.67 13.72 -39.01
CA ILE A 177 5.08 12.74 -38.00
C ILE A 177 4.14 11.52 -38.01
N VAL A 178 2.83 11.75 -38.00
CA VAL A 178 1.81 10.68 -38.02
C VAL A 178 1.93 9.84 -39.31
N ALA A 179 2.04 10.50 -40.46
CA ALA A 179 2.19 9.84 -41.75
C ALA A 179 3.50 9.06 -41.84
N THR A 180 4.61 9.66 -41.39
CA THR A 180 5.92 8.99 -41.33
C THR A 180 5.86 7.76 -40.44
N TYR A 181 5.19 7.83 -39.29
CA TYR A 181 5.00 6.66 -38.42
C TYR A 181 4.26 5.52 -39.12
N VAL A 182 3.15 5.81 -39.80
CA VAL A 182 2.35 4.80 -40.52
C VAL A 182 3.11 4.23 -41.73
N VAL A 183 3.78 5.09 -42.49
CA VAL A 183 4.56 4.70 -43.68
C VAL A 183 5.79 3.89 -43.27
N LEU A 184 6.55 4.33 -42.26
CA LEU A 184 7.73 3.61 -41.75
C LEU A 184 7.35 2.23 -41.22
N SER A 185 6.19 2.10 -40.57
CA SER A 185 5.62 0.83 -40.11
C SER A 185 5.35 -0.17 -41.25
N ARG A 186 5.23 0.30 -42.51
CA ARG A 186 5.11 -0.57 -43.69
C ARG A 186 6.47 -1.14 -44.14
N PHE A 187 7.54 -0.35 -44.03
CA PHE A 187 8.84 -0.65 -44.65
C PHE A 187 9.89 -1.20 -43.67
N LYS A 188 9.79 -0.88 -42.38
CA LYS A 188 10.74 -1.30 -41.36
C LYS A 188 10.00 -2.02 -40.25
N ARG A 189 10.28 -3.32 -40.05
CA ARG A 189 9.76 -4.10 -38.92
C ARG A 189 10.55 -3.87 -37.63
N HIS A 190 11.83 -3.52 -37.74
CA HIS A 190 12.73 -3.27 -36.62
C HIS A 190 13.45 -1.96 -36.88
N VAL A 191 13.39 -1.03 -35.93
CA VAL A 191 14.16 0.22 -35.97
C VAL A 191 15.03 0.29 -34.72
N ARG A 192 16.32 0.49 -34.93
CA ARG A 192 17.26 0.73 -33.84
C ARG A 192 17.21 2.20 -33.47
N ILE A 193 16.70 2.48 -32.27
CA ILE A 193 16.82 3.79 -31.65
C ILE A 193 17.89 3.67 -30.57
N LEU A 194 19.03 4.32 -30.79
CA LEU A 194 20.23 4.22 -29.94
C LEU A 194 20.74 2.76 -29.84
N LYS A 195 20.70 2.15 -28.65
CA LYS A 195 21.12 0.76 -28.39
C LYS A 195 19.95 -0.24 -28.36
N TYR A 196 18.71 0.23 -28.53
CA TYR A 196 17.52 -0.58 -28.39
C TYR A 196 16.88 -0.86 -29.74
N GLU A 197 16.54 -2.13 -29.99
CA GLU A 197 15.83 -2.57 -31.18
C GLU A 197 14.34 -2.55 -30.87
N ILE A 198 13.62 -1.62 -31.49
CA ILE A 198 12.17 -1.42 -31.29
C ILE A 198 11.44 -2.01 -32.49
N ASP A 199 10.52 -2.93 -32.22
CA ASP A 199 9.65 -3.50 -33.25
C ASP A 199 8.59 -2.47 -33.64
N LEU A 200 8.43 -2.14 -34.91
CA LEU A 200 7.29 -1.31 -35.32
C LEU A 200 6.03 -2.16 -35.47
N PRO A 201 4.85 -1.60 -35.14
CA PRO A 201 3.59 -2.29 -35.41
C PRO A 201 3.37 -2.44 -36.92
N SER A 202 2.49 -3.36 -37.31
CA SER A 202 2.10 -3.49 -38.72
C SER A 202 1.36 -2.21 -39.18
N PRO A 203 1.37 -1.85 -40.48
CA PRO A 203 0.77 -0.60 -40.94
C PRO A 203 -0.75 -0.54 -40.67
N ARG A 204 -1.45 -1.68 -40.70
CA ARG A 204 -2.87 -1.76 -40.30
C ARG A 204 -3.06 -1.45 -38.81
N MET A 205 -2.14 -1.92 -37.98
CA MET A 205 -2.13 -1.67 -36.54
C MET A 205 -1.81 -0.22 -36.21
N ALA A 206 -0.82 0.37 -36.89
CA ALA A 206 -0.46 1.78 -36.76
C ALA A 206 -1.62 2.70 -37.18
N LEU A 207 -2.31 2.39 -38.28
CA LEU A 207 -3.50 3.15 -38.70
C LEU A 207 -4.65 3.01 -37.70
N ALA A 208 -4.93 1.79 -37.24
CA ALA A 208 -5.95 1.55 -36.23
C ALA A 208 -5.63 2.27 -34.91
N GLN A 209 -4.35 2.29 -34.50
CA GLN A 209 -3.86 3.00 -33.33
C GLN A 209 -4.10 4.50 -33.46
N THR A 210 -3.72 5.12 -34.58
CA THR A 210 -3.94 6.55 -34.81
C THR A 210 -5.42 6.90 -34.84
N LEU A 211 -6.25 6.12 -35.54
CA LEU A 211 -7.70 6.37 -35.59
C LEU A 211 -8.35 6.26 -34.22
N LEU A 212 -8.01 5.21 -33.47
CA LEU A 212 -8.51 5.01 -32.12
C LEU A 212 -8.05 6.15 -31.19
N ALA A 213 -6.84 6.67 -31.41
CA ALA A 213 -6.31 7.80 -30.68
C ALA A 213 -7.06 9.12 -30.92
N THR A 214 -7.34 9.41 -32.19
CA THR A 214 -8.14 10.55 -32.58
C THR A 214 -9.54 10.46 -31.97
N VAL A 215 -10.16 9.27 -31.99
CA VAL A 215 -11.49 9.07 -31.42
C VAL A 215 -11.49 9.27 -29.91
N ASP A 216 -10.54 8.70 -29.18
CA ASP A 216 -10.43 8.84 -27.71
C ASP A 216 -10.35 10.30 -27.25
N VAL A 217 -9.44 11.06 -27.85
CA VAL A 217 -9.25 12.47 -27.48
C VAL A 217 -10.47 13.31 -27.87
N ALA A 218 -11.07 13.06 -29.04
CA ALA A 218 -12.31 13.72 -29.44
C ALA A 218 -13.49 13.34 -28.52
N MET A 219 -13.60 12.08 -28.12
CA MET A 219 -14.63 11.61 -27.19
C MET A 219 -14.47 12.26 -25.81
N THR A 220 -13.24 12.34 -25.30
CA THR A 220 -12.98 12.99 -24.02
C THR A 220 -13.36 14.47 -24.06
N ALA A 221 -13.02 15.18 -25.15
CA ALA A 221 -13.47 16.55 -25.36
C ALA A 221 -15.01 16.63 -25.50
N ALA A 222 -15.65 15.66 -26.14
CA ALA A 222 -17.10 15.63 -26.29
C ALA A 222 -17.84 15.47 -24.96
N ILE A 223 -17.28 14.74 -23.98
CA ILE A 223 -17.86 14.63 -22.63
C ILE A 223 -17.97 16.02 -22.00
N PHE A 224 -16.90 16.83 -22.10
CA PHE A 224 -16.90 18.17 -21.53
C PHE A 224 -17.79 19.11 -22.36
N TYR A 225 -17.67 19.11 -23.68
CA TYR A 225 -18.52 19.92 -24.56
C TYR A 225 -20.03 19.68 -24.33
N ALA A 226 -20.42 18.41 -24.10
CA ALA A 226 -21.81 18.04 -23.80
C ALA A 226 -22.35 18.68 -22.51
N LEU A 227 -21.47 19.03 -21.57
CA LEU A 227 -21.82 19.65 -20.29
C LEU A 227 -21.82 21.19 -20.36
N LEU A 228 -21.28 21.78 -21.43
CA LEU A 228 -21.31 23.22 -21.61
C LEU A 228 -22.68 23.68 -22.11
N PRO A 229 -23.17 24.84 -21.64
CA PRO A 229 -24.35 25.45 -22.21
C PRO A 229 -24.08 25.85 -23.67
N PRO A 230 -25.12 25.83 -24.53
CA PRO A 230 -24.98 26.23 -25.92
C PRO A 230 -24.59 27.72 -25.98
N ALA A 231 -23.47 28.01 -26.64
CA ALA A 231 -22.94 29.36 -26.83
C ALA A 231 -22.76 29.65 -28.32
N GLU A 232 -23.09 30.87 -28.75
CA GLU A 232 -22.92 31.28 -30.14
C GLU A 232 -21.44 31.30 -30.53
N GLY A 233 -21.10 30.75 -31.71
CA GLY A 233 -19.73 30.71 -32.22
C GLY A 233 -18.82 29.64 -31.61
N LEU A 234 -19.26 28.90 -30.59
CA LEU A 234 -18.51 27.76 -30.04
C LEU A 234 -18.88 26.46 -30.78
N THR A 235 -18.11 26.11 -31.80
CA THR A 235 -18.24 24.80 -32.46
C THR A 235 -17.49 23.72 -31.70
N PHE A 236 -17.86 22.45 -31.90
CA PHE A 236 -17.15 21.32 -31.29
C PHE A 236 -15.65 21.32 -31.65
N LEU A 237 -15.30 21.64 -32.89
CA LEU A 237 -13.90 21.68 -33.32
C LEU A 237 -13.10 22.77 -32.60
N ARG A 238 -13.71 23.95 -32.36
CA ARG A 238 -13.12 25.00 -31.53
C ARG A 238 -12.93 24.53 -30.10
N PHE A 239 -13.92 23.85 -29.53
CA PHE A 239 -13.77 23.28 -28.19
C PHE A 239 -12.64 22.24 -28.11
N VAL A 240 -12.51 21.36 -29.12
CA VAL A 240 -11.38 20.41 -29.20
C VAL A 240 -10.04 21.13 -29.21
N GLY A 241 -9.93 22.27 -29.91
CA GLY A 241 -8.74 23.11 -29.91
C GLY A 241 -8.40 23.67 -28.52
N ILE A 242 -9.40 24.24 -27.83
CA ILE A 242 -9.25 24.75 -26.45
C ILE A 242 -8.84 23.62 -25.51
N TYR A 243 -9.50 22.47 -25.62
CA TYR A 243 -9.22 21.29 -24.79
C TYR A 243 -7.80 20.78 -25.01
N LEU A 244 -7.37 20.60 -26.26
CA LEU A 244 -6.02 20.14 -26.60
C LEU A 244 -4.94 21.10 -26.10
N ALA A 245 -5.14 22.40 -26.31
CA ALA A 245 -4.22 23.43 -25.82
C ALA A 245 -4.12 23.36 -24.30
N SER A 246 -5.27 23.36 -23.60
CA SER A 246 -5.33 23.30 -22.14
C SER A 246 -4.68 22.03 -21.58
N TYR A 247 -4.93 20.88 -22.23
CA TYR A 247 -4.36 19.60 -21.84
C TYR A 247 -2.83 19.57 -22.07
N ALA A 248 -2.33 20.16 -23.15
CA ALA A 248 -0.89 20.31 -23.38
C ALA A 248 -0.21 21.17 -22.31
N VAL A 249 -0.84 22.27 -21.88
CA VAL A 249 -0.34 23.07 -20.75
C VAL A 249 -0.34 22.25 -19.45
N GLY A 250 -1.40 21.47 -19.22
CA GLY A 250 -1.50 20.57 -18.07
C GLY A 250 -0.38 19.51 -18.02
N ILE A 251 -0.05 18.90 -19.16
CA ILE A 251 1.09 17.97 -19.27
C ILE A 251 2.40 18.70 -19.00
N ALA A 252 2.62 19.86 -19.62
CA ALA A 252 3.86 20.62 -19.46
C ALA A 252 4.11 21.01 -17.99
N ALA A 253 3.05 21.34 -17.25
CA ALA A 253 3.13 21.69 -15.83
C ALA A 253 3.35 20.47 -14.91
N SER A 254 3.14 19.24 -15.39
CA SER A 254 3.31 18.00 -14.61
C SER A 254 2.56 17.97 -13.27
N VAL A 255 1.47 18.75 -13.15
CA VAL A 255 0.67 18.85 -11.93
C VAL A 255 -0.26 17.63 -11.82
N PRO A 256 -0.34 16.95 -10.66
CA PRO A 256 -1.29 15.86 -10.43
C PRO A 256 -2.73 16.28 -10.73
N GLY A 257 -3.41 15.49 -11.58
CA GLY A 257 -4.78 15.78 -12.03
C GLY A 257 -4.92 16.99 -12.97
N GLY A 258 -3.83 17.66 -13.32
CA GLY A 258 -3.87 18.94 -14.04
C GLY A 258 -4.52 20.08 -13.23
N LEU A 259 -4.72 19.88 -11.92
CA LEU A 259 -5.43 20.80 -11.03
C LEU A 259 -4.90 22.24 -11.15
N GLY A 260 -5.80 23.19 -11.40
CA GLY A 260 -5.50 24.62 -11.50
C GLY A 260 -4.95 25.05 -12.85
N VAL A 261 -3.97 24.33 -13.42
CA VAL A 261 -3.33 24.73 -14.68
C VAL A 261 -4.19 24.38 -15.91
N PHE A 262 -4.71 23.16 -15.98
CA PHE A 262 -5.67 22.78 -17.02
C PHE A 262 -6.93 23.63 -16.91
N ASP A 263 -7.44 23.79 -15.68
CA ASP A 263 -8.68 24.51 -15.38
C ASP A 263 -8.57 25.98 -15.78
N GLY A 264 -7.45 26.62 -15.40
CA GLY A 264 -7.15 28.00 -15.79
C GLY A 264 -7.04 28.15 -17.30
N ALA A 265 -6.39 27.21 -18.00
CA ALA A 265 -6.27 27.26 -19.45
C ALA A 265 -7.64 27.09 -20.15
N VAL A 266 -8.51 26.20 -19.65
CA VAL A 266 -9.88 26.04 -20.15
C VAL A 266 -10.71 27.30 -19.90
N LEU A 267 -10.62 27.89 -18.71
CA LEU A 267 -11.32 29.13 -18.37
C LEU A 267 -10.89 30.28 -19.27
N LEU A 268 -9.59 30.43 -19.53
CA LEU A 268 -9.06 31.43 -20.44
C LEU A 268 -9.51 31.20 -21.89
N GLY A 269 -9.53 29.94 -22.34
CA GLY A 269 -9.96 29.59 -23.70
C GLY A 269 -11.47 29.77 -23.94
N LEU A 270 -12.29 29.53 -22.91
CA LEU A 270 -13.76 29.68 -22.99
C LEU A 270 -14.27 31.07 -22.60
N GLN A 271 -13.43 31.93 -22.04
CA GLN A 271 -13.78 33.30 -21.65
C GLN A 271 -14.52 34.12 -22.73
N PRO A 272 -14.19 34.00 -24.04
CA PRO A 272 -14.91 34.74 -25.09
C PRO A 272 -16.35 34.27 -25.34
N TYR A 273 -16.69 33.04 -24.90
CA TYR A 273 -17.95 32.39 -25.25
C TYR A 273 -18.94 32.35 -24.08
N MET A 274 -18.46 32.26 -22.84
CA MET A 274 -19.33 32.08 -21.68
C MET A 274 -18.68 32.56 -20.36
N PRO A 275 -19.48 32.91 -19.35
CA PRO A 275 -19.00 33.30 -18.03
C PRO A 275 -18.26 32.17 -17.29
N ALA A 276 -17.25 32.54 -16.50
CA ALA A 276 -16.46 31.59 -15.71
C ALA A 276 -17.29 30.63 -14.81
N PRO A 277 -18.37 31.05 -14.12
CA PRO A 277 -19.17 30.15 -13.29
C PRO A 277 -19.76 28.96 -14.05
N GLU A 278 -20.17 29.14 -15.30
CA GLU A 278 -20.75 28.07 -16.13
C GLU A 278 -19.68 27.05 -16.51
N VAL A 279 -18.49 27.53 -16.89
CA VAL A 279 -17.33 26.69 -17.20
C VAL A 279 -16.91 25.88 -15.98
N ILE A 280 -16.85 26.51 -14.79
CA ILE A 280 -16.49 25.82 -13.54
C ILE A 280 -17.51 24.73 -13.23
N GLY A 281 -18.80 25.01 -13.36
CA GLY A 281 -19.86 24.03 -13.14
C GLY A 281 -19.73 22.81 -14.07
N ALA A 282 -19.55 23.04 -15.37
CA ALA A 282 -19.35 21.97 -16.35
C ALA A 282 -18.04 21.19 -16.10
N LEU A 283 -16.96 21.87 -15.74
CA LEU A 283 -15.66 21.29 -15.41
C LEU A 283 -15.74 20.36 -14.18
N LEU A 284 -16.46 20.77 -13.13
CA LEU A 284 -16.69 19.96 -11.93
C LEU A 284 -17.43 18.66 -12.27
N VAL A 285 -18.49 18.74 -13.08
CA VAL A 285 -19.26 17.55 -13.50
C VAL A 285 -18.46 16.68 -14.46
N PHE A 286 -17.68 17.28 -15.37
CA PHE A 286 -16.73 16.56 -16.23
C PHE A 286 -15.74 15.74 -15.39
N ARG A 287 -15.17 16.35 -14.35
CA ARG A 287 -14.27 15.64 -13.43
C ARG A 287 -14.96 14.55 -12.64
N LEU A 288 -16.18 14.82 -12.15
CA LEU A 288 -16.98 13.81 -11.47
C LEU A 288 -17.11 12.55 -12.34
N TYR A 289 -17.43 12.72 -13.62
CA TYR A 289 -17.68 11.60 -14.53
C TYR A 289 -16.41 10.95 -15.06
N TYR A 290 -15.42 11.72 -15.50
CA TYR A 290 -14.25 11.17 -16.18
C TYR A 290 -13.10 10.81 -15.24
N TYR A 291 -13.01 11.46 -14.07
CA TYR A 291 -11.90 11.30 -13.12
C TYR A 291 -12.35 10.59 -11.84
N ILE A 292 -13.37 11.10 -11.14
CA ILE A 292 -13.69 10.70 -9.76
C ILE A 292 -14.47 9.38 -9.71
N ILE A 293 -15.62 9.29 -10.37
CA ILE A 293 -16.44 8.06 -10.39
C ILE A 293 -15.62 6.86 -10.88
N PRO A 294 -14.87 6.96 -12.01
CA PRO A 294 -14.06 5.85 -12.49
C PRO A 294 -12.95 5.47 -11.51
N LEU A 295 -12.34 6.42 -10.80
CA LEU A 295 -11.31 6.14 -9.79
C LEU A 295 -11.84 5.26 -8.66
N PHE A 296 -13.06 5.51 -8.16
CA PHE A 296 -13.66 4.65 -7.12
C PHE A 296 -13.96 3.25 -7.64
N ILE A 297 -14.53 3.15 -8.84
CA ILE A 297 -14.81 1.86 -9.48
C ILE A 297 -13.49 1.10 -9.68
N ALA A 298 -12.45 1.77 -10.17
CA ALA A 298 -11.13 1.21 -10.41
C ALA A 298 -10.48 0.72 -9.11
N GLY A 299 -10.56 1.51 -8.03
CA GLY A 299 -10.10 1.11 -6.71
C GLY A 299 -10.79 -0.15 -6.22
N GLY A 300 -12.13 -0.21 -6.32
CA GLY A 300 -12.91 -1.39 -5.95
C GLY A 300 -12.57 -2.63 -6.79
N LEU A 301 -12.42 -2.47 -8.11
CA LEU A 301 -12.02 -3.52 -9.03
C LEU A 301 -10.59 -4.01 -8.75
N PHE A 302 -9.66 -3.11 -8.47
CA PHE A 302 -8.27 -3.42 -8.16
C PHE A 302 -8.14 -4.17 -6.82
N VAL A 303 -8.87 -3.74 -5.79
CA VAL A 303 -8.94 -4.45 -4.50
C VAL A 303 -9.55 -5.83 -4.68
N SER A 304 -10.65 -5.94 -5.45
CA SER A 304 -11.29 -7.22 -5.75
C SER A 304 -10.35 -8.17 -6.49
N PHE A 305 -9.56 -7.64 -7.43
CA PHE A 305 -8.52 -8.39 -8.14
C PHE A 305 -7.45 -8.92 -7.19
N GLU A 306 -6.91 -8.07 -6.29
CA GLU A 306 -5.90 -8.47 -5.32
C GLU A 306 -6.42 -9.53 -4.34
N LEU A 307 -7.66 -9.38 -3.86
CA LEU A 307 -8.32 -10.38 -3.01
C LEU A 307 -8.54 -11.71 -3.74
N GLY A 308 -8.95 -11.66 -5.02
CA GLY A 308 -9.14 -12.84 -5.86
C GLY A 308 -7.83 -13.57 -6.18
N GLN A 309 -6.74 -12.82 -6.45
CA GLN A 309 -5.43 -13.41 -6.69
C GLN A 309 -4.88 -14.10 -5.44
N ARG A 310 -5.07 -13.49 -4.26
CA ARG A 310 -4.73 -14.12 -2.99
C ARG A 310 -5.52 -15.41 -2.78
N ARG A 311 -6.82 -15.44 -3.07
CA ARG A 311 -7.63 -16.68 -3.00
C ARG A 311 -7.15 -17.78 -3.96
N GLY A 312 -6.75 -17.45 -5.19
CA GLY A 312 -6.22 -18.44 -6.15
C GLY A 312 -4.85 -19.00 -5.77
N VAL A 313 -3.98 -18.17 -5.19
CA VAL A 313 -2.71 -18.62 -4.58
C VAL A 313 -2.99 -19.43 -3.31
N MET A 314 -3.94 -19.00 -2.48
CA MET A 314 -4.38 -19.71 -1.28
C MET A 314 -5.03 -21.06 -1.62
N GLN A 315 -5.73 -21.19 -2.74
CA GLN A 315 -6.33 -22.44 -3.22
C GLN A 315 -5.28 -23.43 -3.76
N ARG A 316 -4.24 -22.93 -4.45
CA ARG A 316 -3.08 -23.75 -4.84
C ARG A 316 -2.23 -24.15 -3.65
N MET A 317 -2.16 -23.31 -2.62
CA MET A 317 -1.52 -23.63 -1.34
C MET A 317 -2.41 -24.50 -0.45
N SER A 318 -3.75 -24.43 -0.55
CA SER A 318 -4.67 -25.26 0.25
C SER A 318 -4.82 -26.69 -0.28
N ALA A 319 -4.39 -26.96 -1.52
CA ALA A 319 -4.18 -28.32 -2.01
C ALA A 319 -3.03 -29.04 -1.26
N PHE A 320 -2.17 -28.28 -0.57
CA PHE A 320 -1.17 -28.76 0.37
C PHE A 320 -1.58 -28.28 1.79
N GLY A 321 -2.48 -29.04 2.41
CA GLY A 321 -3.28 -28.59 3.56
C GLY A 321 -2.52 -27.97 4.75
N ARG A 322 -3.27 -27.13 5.50
CA ARG A 322 -3.00 -26.61 6.86
C ARG A 322 -2.03 -25.41 6.98
N GLY A 323 -2.29 -24.33 6.24
CA GLY A 323 -1.52 -23.08 6.35
C GLY A 323 -2.32 -21.80 6.65
N THR A 324 -3.63 -21.88 6.94
CA THR A 324 -4.47 -20.68 7.10
C THR A 324 -4.10 -19.82 8.30
N ASP A 325 -3.58 -20.40 9.38
CA ASP A 325 -3.36 -19.68 10.66
C ASP A 325 -1.98 -18.99 10.74
N ALA A 326 -1.05 -19.34 9.86
CA ALA A 326 0.32 -18.81 9.87
C ALA A 326 0.40 -17.39 9.28
N LEU A 327 -0.56 -17.00 8.44
CA LEU A 327 -0.61 -15.70 7.74
C LEU A 327 -1.51 -14.66 8.42
N GLU A 328 -2.38 -15.06 9.36
CA GLU A 328 -3.35 -14.17 10.00
C GLU A 328 -2.68 -13.12 10.90
N VAL A 329 -1.71 -13.54 11.73
CA VAL A 329 -1.05 -12.64 12.69
C VAL A 329 -0.16 -11.59 12.02
N PRO A 330 0.69 -11.91 11.01
CA PRO A 330 1.45 -10.90 10.30
C PRO A 330 0.59 -9.90 9.52
N ALA A 331 -0.53 -10.35 8.95
CA ALA A 331 -1.47 -9.48 8.24
C ALA A 331 -2.13 -8.47 9.20
N ILE A 332 -2.57 -8.93 10.36
CA ILE A 332 -3.24 -8.08 11.36
C ILE A 332 -2.26 -7.13 12.01
N ALA A 333 -1.06 -7.60 12.36
CA ALA A 333 -0.02 -6.72 12.85
C ALA A 333 0.31 -5.61 11.84
N SER A 334 0.34 -5.94 10.54
CA SER A 334 0.57 -4.95 9.48
C SER A 334 -0.58 -3.94 9.35
N LEU A 335 -1.84 -4.39 9.51
CA LEU A 335 -3.01 -3.50 9.54
C LEU A 335 -3.02 -2.60 10.77
N VAL A 336 -2.64 -3.11 11.94
CA VAL A 336 -2.48 -2.34 13.18
C VAL A 336 -1.34 -1.32 13.05
N ALA A 337 -0.24 -1.69 12.39
CA ALA A 337 0.84 -0.74 12.08
C ALA A 337 0.36 0.36 11.12
N LEU A 338 -0.39 0.00 10.08
CA LEU A 338 -0.94 0.97 9.14
C LEU A 338 -1.94 1.92 9.82
N ALA A 339 -2.79 1.40 10.70
CA ALA A 339 -3.71 2.18 11.51
C ALA A 339 -2.95 3.12 12.47
N GLY A 340 -1.86 2.65 13.08
CA GLY A 340 -0.97 3.47 13.90
C GLY A 340 -0.30 4.60 13.10
N ALA A 341 0.24 4.28 11.92
CA ALA A 341 0.83 5.27 11.02
C ALA A 341 -0.20 6.31 10.56
N LEU A 342 -1.40 5.87 10.18
CA LEU A 342 -2.51 6.74 9.81
C LEU A 342 -2.88 7.71 10.94
N LEU A 343 -2.89 7.24 12.18
CA LEU A 343 -3.23 8.06 13.34
C LEU A 343 -2.10 9.06 13.69
N VAL A 344 -0.83 8.71 13.45
CA VAL A 344 0.31 9.65 13.51
C VAL A 344 0.18 10.74 12.43
N PHE A 345 -0.12 10.35 11.18
CA PHE A 345 -0.37 11.31 10.10
C PHE A 345 -1.57 12.21 10.38
N LEU A 346 -2.64 11.66 10.95
CA LEU A 346 -3.81 12.40 11.37
C LEU A 346 -3.46 13.38 12.50
N GLY A 347 -2.63 12.96 13.45
CA GLY A 347 -2.09 13.83 14.51
C GLY A 347 -1.25 14.99 13.98
N ALA A 348 -0.59 14.83 12.82
CA ALA A 348 0.24 15.85 12.18
C ALA A 348 -0.54 16.85 11.30
N LEU A 349 -1.80 16.56 10.97
CA LEU A 349 -2.66 17.45 10.19
C LEU A 349 -3.31 18.51 11.09
N PRO A 350 -3.25 19.81 10.75
CA PRO A 350 -3.94 20.86 11.48
C PRO A 350 -5.45 20.71 11.31
N THR A 351 -6.21 20.78 12.41
CA THR A 351 -7.66 20.79 12.36
C THR A 351 -8.18 22.19 12.65
N LYS A 352 -8.85 22.80 11.68
CA LYS A 352 -9.67 23.98 11.91
C LYS A 352 -11.13 23.51 12.01
N GLY A 353 -11.84 23.85 13.10
CA GLY A 353 -13.28 23.62 13.24
C GLY A 353 -13.66 22.22 13.72
N THR A 354 -13.01 21.71 14.77
CA THR A 354 -13.43 20.43 15.39
C THR A 354 -14.51 20.64 16.44
N ILE A 355 -15.34 19.62 16.67
CA ILE A 355 -16.36 19.59 17.73
C ILE A 355 -15.73 19.88 19.12
N ILE A 356 -14.45 19.51 19.32
CA ILE A 356 -13.68 19.79 20.55
C ILE A 356 -13.37 21.28 20.70
N GLU A 357 -13.08 21.97 19.59
CA GLU A 357 -12.81 23.41 19.59
C GLU A 357 -14.05 24.21 19.98
N GLU A 358 -15.24 23.76 19.56
CA GLU A 358 -16.53 24.35 19.93
C GLU A 358 -16.98 24.03 21.37
N TRP A 359 -16.67 22.83 21.90
CA TRP A 359 -17.22 22.36 23.17
C TRP A 359 -16.26 22.43 24.38
N ALA A 360 -14.96 22.26 24.16
CA ALA A 360 -13.95 22.14 25.22
C ALA A 360 -12.78 23.14 25.07
N GLY A 361 -12.82 24.00 24.05
CA GLY A 361 -11.85 25.06 23.81
C GLY A 361 -10.56 24.61 23.10
N HIS A 362 -9.75 25.59 22.69
CA HIS A 362 -8.57 25.40 21.84
C HIS A 362 -7.50 24.48 22.46
N ILE A 363 -7.37 24.49 23.79
CA ILE A 363 -6.43 23.63 24.54
C ILE A 363 -6.80 22.14 24.42
N ALA A 364 -8.09 21.80 24.40
CA ALA A 364 -8.55 20.43 24.26
C ALA A 364 -8.37 19.92 22.81
N ALA A 365 -8.54 20.81 21.82
CA ALA A 365 -8.26 20.49 20.41
C ALA A 365 -6.76 20.20 20.19
N LEU A 366 -5.87 21.02 20.79
CA LEU A 366 -4.42 20.80 20.79
C LEU A 366 -4.00 19.51 21.51
N ALA A 367 -4.61 19.19 22.65
CA ALA A 367 -4.38 17.93 23.37
C ALA A 367 -4.75 16.70 22.52
N SER A 368 -5.76 16.81 21.66
CA SER A 368 -6.18 15.72 20.76
C SER A 368 -5.15 15.40 19.67
N HIS A 369 -4.38 16.39 19.21
CA HIS A 369 -3.28 16.20 18.24
C HIS A 369 -2.13 15.40 18.85
N PHE A 370 -1.73 15.76 20.07
CA PHE A 370 -0.69 15.05 20.81
C PHE A 370 -1.16 13.63 21.17
N ALA A 371 -2.39 13.48 21.66
CA ALA A 371 -2.98 12.18 21.96
C ALA A 371 -3.01 11.27 20.72
N ALA A 372 -3.35 11.79 19.54
CA ALA A 372 -3.32 11.02 18.29
C ALA A 372 -1.90 10.53 17.97
N SER A 373 -0.90 11.40 18.02
CA SER A 373 0.48 11.02 17.73
C SER A 373 1.02 9.96 18.70
N VAL A 374 0.69 10.09 19.99
CA VAL A 374 1.07 9.13 21.03
C VAL A 374 0.38 7.79 20.82
N VAL A 375 -0.94 7.77 20.63
CA VAL A 375 -1.71 6.54 20.40
C VAL A 375 -1.27 5.84 19.11
N GLY A 376 -1.04 6.60 18.04
CA GLY A 376 -0.54 6.07 16.77
C GLY A 376 0.86 5.44 16.88
N SER A 377 1.74 6.09 17.62
CA SER A 377 3.09 5.57 17.90
C SER A 377 3.04 4.29 18.75
N LEU A 378 2.18 4.24 19.78
CA LEU A 378 1.99 3.05 20.58
C LEU A 378 1.39 1.89 19.77
N LEU A 379 0.49 2.16 18.82
CA LEU A 379 -0.05 1.14 17.91
C LEU A 379 1.01 0.55 16.99
N LEU A 380 1.94 1.36 16.47
CA LEU A 380 3.09 0.88 15.67
C LEU A 380 3.98 -0.08 16.47
N VAL A 381 4.15 0.19 17.76
CA VAL A 381 4.91 -0.68 18.66
C VAL A 381 4.14 -1.96 18.95
N MET A 382 2.85 -1.84 19.26
CA MET A 382 2.03 -3.03 19.55
C MET A 382 1.94 -3.93 18.33
N ALA A 383 1.93 -3.40 17.10
CA ALA A 383 2.04 -4.20 15.88
C ALA A 383 3.27 -5.12 15.89
N TYR A 384 4.42 -4.66 16.37
CA TYR A 384 5.60 -5.51 16.55
C TYR A 384 5.41 -6.57 17.65
N GLY A 385 4.72 -6.22 18.74
CA GLY A 385 4.34 -7.17 19.79
C GLY A 385 3.37 -8.26 19.30
N LEU A 386 2.43 -7.90 18.42
CA LEU A 386 1.49 -8.82 17.77
C LEU A 386 2.23 -9.78 16.83
N LEU A 387 3.24 -9.31 16.07
CA LEU A 387 4.10 -10.19 15.24
C LEU A 387 4.80 -11.28 16.07
N ARG A 388 5.06 -11.02 17.35
CA ARG A 388 5.65 -11.96 18.31
C ARG A 388 4.60 -12.77 19.09
N ARG A 389 3.32 -12.68 18.72
CA ARG A 389 2.17 -13.39 19.31
C ARG A 389 1.98 -13.13 20.82
N LEU A 390 2.36 -11.93 21.29
CA LEU A 390 2.31 -11.57 22.72
C LEU A 390 0.88 -11.24 23.20
N THR A 391 0.44 -11.83 24.31
CA THR A 391 -0.91 -11.64 24.87
C THR A 391 -1.13 -10.23 25.43
N ILE A 392 -0.10 -9.61 26.04
CA ILE A 392 -0.17 -8.21 26.50
C ILE A 392 -0.31 -7.25 25.32
N ALA A 393 0.39 -7.52 24.20
CA ALA A 393 0.29 -6.68 23.00
C ALA A 393 -1.12 -6.70 22.42
N TRP A 394 -1.78 -7.86 22.41
CA TRP A 394 -3.19 -7.98 22.00
C TRP A 394 -4.12 -7.10 22.84
N GLY A 395 -4.02 -7.16 24.17
CA GLY A 395 -4.86 -6.37 25.06
C GLY A 395 -4.64 -4.86 24.91
N PHE A 396 -3.38 -4.42 24.86
CA PHE A 396 -3.05 -3.01 24.65
C PHE A 396 -3.44 -2.51 23.26
N THR A 397 -3.33 -3.33 22.20
CA THR A 397 -3.82 -2.96 20.86
C THR A 397 -5.31 -2.66 20.87
N LEU A 398 -6.13 -3.49 21.52
CA LEU A 398 -7.58 -3.27 21.59
C LEU A 398 -7.92 -1.95 22.30
N PHE A 399 -7.25 -1.69 23.42
CA PHE A 399 -7.40 -0.43 24.14
C PHE A 399 -7.01 0.77 23.28
N LEU A 400 -5.86 0.70 22.59
CA LEU A 400 -5.35 1.79 21.75
C LEU A 400 -6.20 2.01 20.49
N LEU A 401 -6.73 0.97 19.86
CA LEU A 401 -7.63 1.09 18.71
C LEU A 401 -8.97 1.74 19.11
N ALA A 402 -9.51 1.41 20.29
CA ALA A 402 -10.70 2.06 20.82
C ALA A 402 -10.45 3.56 21.11
N ASN A 403 -9.30 3.90 21.71
CA ASN A 403 -8.91 5.30 21.90
C ASN A 403 -8.69 6.02 20.55
N GLY A 404 -8.09 5.36 19.57
CA GLY A 404 -7.92 5.91 18.23
C GLY A 404 -9.23 6.21 17.52
N ALA A 405 -10.23 5.32 17.65
CA ALA A 405 -11.59 5.57 17.18
C ALA A 405 -12.24 6.77 17.90
N GLY A 406 -12.08 6.85 19.23
CA GLY A 406 -12.58 7.98 20.03
C GLY A 406 -11.95 9.31 19.61
N ILE A 407 -10.63 9.36 19.39
CA ILE A 407 -9.93 10.56 18.92
C ILE A 407 -10.42 10.98 17.53
N ALA A 408 -10.55 10.03 16.59
CA ALA A 408 -11.05 10.32 15.25
C ALA A 408 -12.51 10.82 15.27
N TRP A 409 -13.37 10.23 16.11
CA TRP A 409 -14.74 10.67 16.29
C TRP A 409 -14.83 12.07 16.90
N LEU A 410 -14.10 12.33 18.00
CA LEU A 410 -14.09 13.63 18.68
C LEU A 410 -13.56 14.75 17.77
N ARG A 411 -12.61 14.45 16.89
CA ARG A 411 -12.08 15.39 15.88
C ARG A 411 -13.06 15.70 14.75
N GLY A 412 -14.25 15.07 14.72
CA GLY A 412 -15.22 15.26 13.65
C GLY A 412 -14.79 14.62 12.33
N GLU A 413 -13.85 13.67 12.36
CA GLU A 413 -13.42 12.97 11.17
C GLU A 413 -14.53 12.04 10.66
N ALA A 414 -14.48 11.72 9.36
CA ALA A 414 -15.54 10.98 8.70
C ALA A 414 -15.81 9.61 9.34
N TRP A 415 -17.07 9.16 9.30
CA TRP A 415 -17.51 7.96 10.01
C TRP A 415 -16.80 6.67 9.62
N TRP A 416 -16.36 6.58 8.37
CA TRP A 416 -15.60 5.44 7.86
C TRP A 416 -14.20 5.35 8.49
N LEU A 417 -13.64 6.47 8.98
CA LEU A 417 -12.32 6.50 9.61
C LEU A 417 -12.37 5.87 11.00
N TRP A 418 -13.20 6.39 11.91
CA TRP A 418 -13.35 5.78 13.25
C TRP A 418 -14.02 4.40 13.18
N GLY A 419 -14.91 4.17 12.20
CA GLY A 419 -15.47 2.85 11.91
C GLY A 419 -14.41 1.82 11.51
N ALA A 420 -13.37 2.22 10.78
CA ALA A 420 -12.25 1.33 10.43
C ALA A 420 -11.41 0.93 11.66
N PHE A 421 -11.18 1.82 12.62
CA PHE A 421 -10.50 1.49 13.88
C PHE A 421 -11.29 0.49 14.73
N LEU A 422 -12.61 0.65 14.81
CA LEU A 422 -13.50 -0.29 15.52
C LEU A 422 -13.56 -1.65 14.83
N LEU A 423 -13.67 -1.67 13.49
CA LEU A 423 -13.67 -2.91 12.71
C LEU A 423 -12.34 -3.67 12.88
N LEU A 424 -11.20 -2.96 12.83
CA LEU A 424 -9.90 -3.56 13.07
C LEU A 424 -9.78 -4.09 14.51
N GLY A 425 -10.33 -3.37 15.49
CA GLY A 425 -10.43 -3.84 16.87
C GLY A 425 -11.23 -5.14 17.00
N LEU A 426 -12.38 -5.24 16.34
CA LEU A 426 -13.21 -6.46 16.29
C LEU A 426 -12.46 -7.63 15.66
N LEU A 427 -11.72 -7.39 14.56
CA LEU A 427 -10.90 -8.42 13.90
C LEU A 427 -9.77 -8.92 14.82
N VAL A 428 -9.08 -8.01 15.53
CA VAL A 428 -8.03 -8.36 16.50
C VAL A 428 -8.64 -9.14 17.69
N ALA A 429 -9.82 -8.75 18.16
CA ALA A 429 -10.52 -9.41 19.26
C ALA A 429 -10.96 -10.83 18.89
N ALA A 430 -11.48 -11.03 17.67
CA ALA A 430 -11.92 -12.32 17.16
C ALA A 430 -10.77 -13.34 17.08
N LEU A 431 -9.52 -12.87 16.94
CA LEU A 431 -8.34 -13.70 16.79
C LEU A 431 -7.54 -13.87 18.09
N ARG A 432 -8.21 -13.75 19.24
CA ARG A 432 -7.62 -13.97 20.57
C ARG A 432 -6.82 -15.27 20.67
N SER A 433 -7.28 -16.36 20.06
CA SER A 433 -6.61 -17.67 20.12
C SER A 433 -5.24 -17.70 19.46
N ALA A 434 -4.90 -16.69 18.63
CA ALA A 434 -3.61 -16.61 17.95
C ALA A 434 -2.50 -15.96 18.79
N PHE A 435 -2.84 -15.35 19.94
CA PHE A 435 -1.94 -14.60 20.82
C PHE A 435 -1.79 -15.30 22.19
N TYR A 436 -0.84 -16.22 22.27
CA TYR A 436 -0.68 -17.14 23.41
C TYR A 436 0.66 -16.99 24.15
N ARG A 437 1.53 -16.04 23.76
CA ARG A 437 2.86 -15.87 24.36
C ARG A 437 2.81 -14.83 25.49
N ASP A 438 3.16 -15.24 26.71
CA ASP A 438 3.31 -14.34 27.87
C ASP A 438 4.60 -13.50 27.73
N SER A 439 4.67 -12.35 28.42
CA SER A 439 5.80 -11.39 28.30
C SER A 439 6.52 -11.17 29.63
N ARG A 440 7.80 -10.78 29.58
CA ARG A 440 8.67 -10.54 30.76
C ARG A 440 8.03 -9.67 31.85
N LEU A 441 7.20 -8.71 31.46
CA LEU A 441 6.55 -7.73 32.35
C LEU A 441 5.62 -8.34 33.39
N THR A 442 5.16 -9.58 33.17
CA THR A 442 4.26 -10.26 34.11
C THR A 442 4.98 -11.01 35.24
N ARG A 443 6.30 -11.23 35.16
CA ARG A 443 7.02 -12.06 36.15
C ARG A 443 8.46 -11.66 36.50
N GLU A 444 9.13 -10.81 35.72
CA GLU A 444 10.38 -10.18 36.17
C GLU A 444 10.04 -8.78 36.74
N PRO A 445 10.35 -8.46 38.01
CA PRO A 445 10.20 -7.09 38.50
C PRO A 445 10.99 -6.16 37.59
N LEU A 446 10.39 -5.02 37.19
CA LEU A 446 11.02 -3.99 36.38
C LEU A 446 12.42 -3.71 36.94
N SER A 447 13.47 -4.13 36.23
CA SER A 447 14.83 -3.87 36.67
C SER A 447 15.01 -2.35 36.77
N SER A 448 15.79 -1.89 37.74
CA SER A 448 16.08 -0.45 37.94
C SER A 448 16.61 0.21 36.65
N GLU A 449 17.23 -0.57 35.77
CA GLU A 449 17.70 -0.16 34.43
C GLU A 449 16.60 0.10 33.39
N ALA A 450 15.39 -0.47 33.56
CA ALA A 450 14.24 -0.28 32.68
C ALA A 450 13.34 0.88 33.13
N LEU A 451 13.38 1.22 34.43
CA LEU A 451 12.63 2.34 35.01
C LEU A 451 13.18 3.70 34.55
N VAL A 452 14.51 3.83 34.43
CA VAL A 452 15.21 5.05 34.02
C VAL A 452 14.75 5.58 32.64
N PRO A 453 14.75 4.79 31.56
CA PRO A 453 14.28 5.29 30.26
C PRO A 453 12.77 5.56 30.22
N LEU A 454 11.97 4.87 31.03
CA LEU A 454 10.51 5.10 31.14
C LEU A 454 10.21 6.44 31.84
N LEU A 455 10.90 6.70 32.96
CA LEU A 455 10.83 7.97 33.68
C LEU A 455 11.41 9.12 32.85
N ALA A 456 12.48 8.88 32.08
CA ALA A 456 13.06 9.87 31.20
C ALA A 456 12.13 10.25 30.04
N VAL A 457 11.43 9.29 29.43
CA VAL A 457 10.41 9.56 28.40
C VAL A 457 9.22 10.33 28.97
N ALA A 458 8.76 9.97 30.17
CA ALA A 458 7.70 10.71 30.85
C ALA A 458 8.12 12.14 31.21
N ALA A 459 9.34 12.31 31.74
CA ALA A 459 9.88 13.62 32.09
C ALA A 459 10.12 14.49 30.85
N CYS A 460 10.64 13.93 29.76
CA CYS A 460 10.85 14.66 28.52
C CYS A 460 9.53 15.00 27.80
N GLY A 461 8.54 14.10 27.83
CA GLY A 461 7.18 14.38 27.34
C GLY A 461 6.48 15.47 28.15
N LEU A 462 6.65 15.47 29.47
CA LEU A 462 6.11 16.50 30.37
C LEU A 462 6.80 17.86 30.16
N THR A 463 8.13 17.89 29.98
CA THR A 463 8.85 19.14 29.66
C THR A 463 8.49 19.67 28.27
N LEU A 464 8.26 18.80 27.29
CA LEU A 464 7.75 19.19 25.98
C LEU A 464 6.36 19.82 26.05
N ALA A 465 5.46 19.21 26.81
CA ALA A 465 4.14 19.79 27.07
C ALA A 465 4.26 21.14 27.80
N LEU A 466 5.10 21.26 28.82
CA LEU A 466 5.23 22.51 29.57
C LEU A 466 5.85 23.66 28.73
N ILE A 467 6.84 23.38 27.88
CA ILE A 467 7.52 24.42 27.10
C ILE A 467 6.76 24.77 25.81
N ALA A 468 6.11 23.80 25.16
CA ALA A 468 5.26 24.07 23.98
C ALA A 468 4.00 24.87 24.36
N TYR A 469 3.42 24.64 25.54
CA TYR A 469 2.20 25.32 25.98
C TYR A 469 2.44 26.66 26.71
N GLY A 470 3.69 26.98 27.07
CA GLY A 470 4.05 28.25 27.74
C GLY A 470 4.67 29.33 26.84
N GLY A 471 4.85 29.06 25.53
CA GLY A 471 5.69 29.88 24.65
C GLY A 471 5.02 30.35 23.35
N ARG A 472 5.78 31.13 22.57
CA ARG A 472 5.37 31.80 21.31
C ARG A 472 5.08 30.85 20.13
N VAL A 473 5.00 29.54 20.37
CA VAL A 473 4.91 28.48 19.34
C VAL A 473 3.68 27.58 19.58
N ALA A 474 2.72 28.06 20.39
CA ALA A 474 1.52 27.34 20.80
C ALA A 474 0.56 27.02 19.62
N ASP A 475 0.56 27.86 18.59
CA ASP A 475 -0.30 27.70 17.39
C ASP A 475 0.32 26.76 16.33
N GLU A 476 1.53 26.26 16.58
CA GLU A 476 2.26 25.39 15.65
C GLU A 476 2.22 23.93 16.06
N SER A 477 2.12 23.05 15.07
CA SER A 477 2.19 21.59 15.26
C SER A 477 3.54 21.13 15.86
N TRP A 478 3.54 20.10 16.71
CA TRP A 478 4.73 19.64 17.46
C TRP A 478 5.99 19.34 16.62
N TRP A 479 5.83 18.95 15.35
CA TRP A 479 6.94 18.75 14.41
C TRP A 479 7.45 20.04 13.76
N THR A 480 6.59 21.05 13.54
CA THR A 480 6.99 22.37 13.05
C THR A 480 7.67 23.11 14.18
N VAL A 481 7.30 22.89 15.44
CA VAL A 481 8.07 23.33 16.61
C VAL A 481 9.54 22.85 16.57
N ALA A 482 9.83 21.63 16.10
CA ALA A 482 11.21 21.13 15.98
C ALA A 482 12.01 21.81 14.84
N ILE A 483 11.33 22.36 13.83
CA ILE A 483 11.91 22.95 12.62
C ILE A 483 11.75 24.48 12.60
N SER A 484 10.92 25.02 13.48
CA SER A 484 10.48 26.42 13.49
C SER A 484 11.67 27.29 13.90
N PRO A 485 11.97 28.36 13.14
CA PRO A 485 13.03 29.30 13.52
C PRO A 485 12.73 30.04 14.82
N LEU A 486 11.50 29.97 15.33
CA LEU A 486 11.06 30.58 16.59
C LEU A 486 11.25 29.67 17.81
N ALA A 487 11.61 28.40 17.61
CA ALA A 487 11.79 27.44 18.70
C ALA A 487 13.21 27.51 19.29
N PRO A 488 13.36 27.63 20.63
CA PRO A 488 14.66 27.58 21.29
C PRO A 488 15.41 26.27 21.00
N ASP A 489 16.74 26.32 20.85
CA ASP A 489 17.55 25.13 20.55
C ASP A 489 17.44 24.04 21.64
N SER A 490 17.20 24.44 22.90
CA SER A 490 16.91 23.52 24.01
C SER A 490 15.64 22.70 23.82
N LEU A 491 14.62 23.26 23.16
CA LEU A 491 13.37 22.58 22.83
C LEU A 491 13.58 21.53 21.73
N ARG A 492 14.33 21.88 20.68
CA ARG A 492 14.68 20.97 19.59
C ARG A 492 15.49 19.78 20.10
N PHE A 493 16.44 20.04 20.98
CA PHE A 493 17.23 19.00 21.64
C PHE A 493 16.36 18.08 22.51
N THR A 494 15.41 18.64 23.27
CA THR A 494 14.48 17.86 24.13
C THR A 494 13.57 16.97 23.29
N VAL A 495 13.05 17.45 22.15
CA VAL A 495 12.29 16.63 21.18
C VAL A 495 13.11 15.47 20.63
N GLY A 496 14.33 15.75 20.16
CA GLY A 496 15.23 14.71 19.65
C GLY A 496 15.57 13.67 20.72
N LEU A 497 15.89 14.12 21.94
CA LEU A 497 16.23 13.25 23.07
C LEU A 497 15.05 12.37 23.51
N THR A 498 13.83 12.94 23.57
CA THR A 498 12.60 12.18 23.88
C THR A 498 12.37 11.08 22.86
N GLY A 499 12.46 11.40 21.56
CA GLY A 499 12.26 10.43 20.48
C GLY A 499 13.27 9.28 20.55
N VAL A 500 14.54 9.59 20.77
CA VAL A 500 15.62 8.59 20.91
C VAL A 500 15.41 7.72 22.16
N LEU A 501 15.11 8.31 23.32
CA LEU A 501 14.87 7.57 24.56
C LEU A 501 13.62 6.70 24.48
N LEU A 502 12.57 7.18 23.81
CA LEU A 502 11.34 6.42 23.56
C LEU A 502 11.64 5.22 22.68
N LEU A 503 12.40 5.38 21.59
CA LEU A 503 12.85 4.26 20.75
C LEU A 503 13.69 3.24 21.52
N ILE A 504 14.63 3.70 22.37
CA ILE A 504 15.50 2.83 23.18
C ILE A 504 14.69 2.06 24.24
N ALA A 505 13.80 2.73 24.98
CA ALA A 505 12.89 2.12 25.95
C ALA A 505 12.04 1.03 25.28
N MET A 506 11.52 1.35 24.10
CA MET A 506 10.65 0.47 23.33
C MET A 506 11.37 -0.79 22.83
N VAL A 507 12.57 -0.64 22.27
CA VAL A 507 13.40 -1.77 21.82
C VAL A 507 13.79 -2.67 22.99
N ARG A 508 13.96 -2.12 24.20
CA ARG A 508 14.26 -2.91 25.41
C ARG A 508 13.04 -3.68 25.92
N LEU A 509 11.86 -3.05 25.96
CA LEU A 509 10.61 -3.67 26.41
C LEU A 509 10.14 -4.82 25.51
N LEU A 510 10.48 -4.76 24.22
CA LEU A 510 10.11 -5.78 23.23
C LEU A 510 11.11 -6.95 23.11
N ARG A 511 12.20 -6.94 23.88
CA ARG A 511 13.19 -8.04 23.87
C ARG A 511 12.66 -9.25 24.66
N PRO A 512 12.65 -10.45 24.05
CA PRO A 512 12.31 -11.69 24.75
C PRO A 512 13.22 -11.96 25.94
N ALA A 513 12.77 -12.80 26.86
CA ALA A 513 13.58 -13.16 28.02
C ALA A 513 14.95 -13.73 27.64
N ARG A 514 15.99 -13.31 28.37
CA ARG A 514 17.31 -13.95 28.27
C ARG A 514 17.20 -15.29 28.96
N LEU A 515 17.68 -16.33 28.31
CA LEU A 515 17.69 -17.68 28.83
C LEU A 515 19.08 -18.25 28.64
N GLN A 516 19.65 -18.73 29.74
CA GLN A 516 20.81 -19.61 29.73
C GLN A 516 20.29 -21.05 29.75
N PRO A 517 20.86 -21.97 28.97
CA PRO A 517 20.56 -23.40 29.09
C PRO A 517 20.93 -23.88 30.49
N LEU A 518 20.03 -24.62 31.14
CA LEU A 518 20.37 -25.39 32.34
C LEU A 518 21.28 -26.54 31.91
N THR A 519 22.43 -26.66 32.57
CA THR A 519 23.37 -27.78 32.41
C THR A 519 22.68 -29.09 32.78
N TRP A 520 23.05 -30.17 32.10
CA TRP A 520 22.47 -31.48 32.36
C TRP A 520 23.01 -32.05 33.68
N GLU A 521 22.24 -31.90 34.75
CA GLU A 521 22.57 -32.40 36.08
C GLU A 521 21.54 -33.44 36.56
N PRO A 522 21.91 -34.34 37.50
CA PRO A 522 21.00 -35.34 38.05
C PRO A 522 19.69 -34.76 38.60
N ALA A 523 19.74 -33.55 39.16
CA ALA A 523 18.56 -32.83 39.66
C ALA A 523 17.63 -32.34 38.54
N VAL A 524 18.18 -31.96 37.38
CA VAL A 524 17.40 -31.55 36.20
C VAL A 524 16.72 -32.76 35.57
N ARG A 525 17.41 -33.90 35.55
CA ARG A 525 16.88 -35.18 35.05
C ARG A 525 15.70 -35.67 35.90
N SER A 526 15.82 -35.66 37.23
CA SER A 526 14.72 -36.06 38.13
C SER A 526 13.51 -35.14 38.00
N ARG A 527 13.75 -33.82 37.83
CA ARG A 527 12.70 -32.83 37.60
C ARG A 527 11.94 -33.04 36.29
N LEU A 528 12.64 -33.35 35.19
CA LEU A 528 12.00 -33.67 33.91
C LEU A 528 11.22 -34.99 33.96
N ALA A 529 11.77 -36.00 34.63
CA ALA A 529 11.09 -37.28 34.83
C ALA A 529 9.79 -37.12 35.63
N ALA A 530 9.78 -36.26 36.65
CA ALA A 530 8.58 -35.94 37.44
C ALA A 530 7.47 -35.25 36.62
N LEU A 531 7.84 -34.53 35.54
CA LEU A 531 6.90 -33.93 34.60
C LEU A 531 6.41 -34.91 33.50
N GLY A 532 6.97 -36.13 33.45
CA GLY A 532 6.67 -37.15 32.45
C GLY A 532 7.44 -37.00 31.13
N ALA A 533 8.54 -36.23 31.11
CA ALA A 533 9.34 -36.01 29.91
C ALA A 533 10.35 -37.15 29.67
N LEU A 534 10.79 -37.31 28.42
CA LEU A 534 11.91 -38.19 28.07
C LEU A 534 13.19 -37.69 28.75
N ALA A 535 13.71 -38.48 29.69
CA ALA A 535 14.87 -38.16 30.51
C ALA A 535 16.02 -39.19 30.27
N PRO A 536 16.76 -39.06 29.15
CA PRO A 536 17.82 -40.00 28.78
C PRO A 536 18.95 -40.03 29.80
N ALA A 537 19.83 -41.04 29.71
CA ALA A 537 21.02 -41.12 30.57
C ALA A 537 21.98 -39.93 30.34
N GLU A 538 22.17 -39.55 29.07
CA GLU A 538 23.03 -38.44 28.65
C GLU A 538 22.23 -37.46 27.79
N ALA A 539 22.32 -36.16 28.13
CA ALA A 539 21.86 -35.07 27.27
C ALA A 539 22.77 -33.84 27.42
N ASP A 540 22.71 -32.93 26.45
CA ASP A 540 23.53 -31.71 26.44
C ASP A 540 22.88 -30.56 27.23
N GLY A 541 21.59 -30.71 27.59
CA GLY A 541 20.87 -29.76 28.43
C GLY A 541 19.35 -29.99 28.46
N ALA A 542 18.66 -29.15 29.22
CA ALA A 542 17.20 -29.14 29.32
C ALA A 542 16.63 -27.75 29.08
N VAL A 543 15.39 -27.71 28.56
CA VAL A 543 14.59 -26.48 28.46
C VAL A 543 13.27 -26.69 29.17
N PHE A 544 12.98 -25.80 30.11
CA PHE A 544 11.68 -25.70 30.77
C PHE A 544 10.87 -24.52 30.21
N GLY A 545 9.55 -24.59 30.36
CA GLY A 545 8.63 -23.49 30.11
C GLY A 545 8.82 -22.33 31.10
N GLU A 546 8.19 -21.19 30.84
CA GLU A 546 8.26 -19.99 31.68
C GLU A 546 7.67 -20.17 33.08
N ALA A 547 6.74 -21.10 33.28
CA ALA A 547 6.24 -21.47 34.60
C ALA A 547 7.01 -22.65 35.24
N GLU A 548 7.99 -23.21 34.53
CA GLU A 548 8.73 -24.40 34.90
C GLU A 548 7.86 -25.63 35.23
N ARG A 549 6.63 -25.66 34.69
CA ARG A 549 5.64 -26.73 34.79
C ARG A 549 5.59 -27.61 33.55
N ALA A 550 6.40 -27.33 32.54
CA ALA A 550 6.66 -28.21 31.42
C ALA A 550 8.12 -28.15 30.98
N GLY A 551 8.65 -29.21 30.36
CA GLY A 551 10.02 -29.19 29.84
C GLY A 551 10.41 -30.43 29.05
N PHE A 552 11.59 -30.37 28.41
CA PHE A 552 12.20 -31.48 27.67
C PHE A 552 13.73 -31.40 27.68
N ALA A 553 14.36 -32.53 27.39
CA ALA A 553 15.82 -32.65 27.20
C ALA A 553 16.20 -32.43 25.72
N PHE A 554 17.41 -31.92 25.47
CA PHE A 554 17.92 -31.76 24.10
C PHE A 554 19.39 -32.18 23.95
N LEU A 555 19.75 -32.52 22.72
CA LEU A 555 21.10 -32.88 22.29
C LEU A 555 21.64 -31.85 21.31
N LYS A 556 22.92 -31.53 21.42
CA LYS A 556 23.64 -30.66 20.49
C LYS A 556 24.33 -31.54 19.44
N ARG A 557 24.13 -31.18 18.16
CA ARG A 557 24.86 -31.71 17.00
C ARG A 557 25.37 -30.53 16.17
N ASP A 558 26.36 -30.76 15.32
CA ASP A 558 27.15 -29.71 14.64
C ASP A 558 26.33 -28.64 13.88
N SER A 559 25.10 -28.96 13.47
CA SER A 559 24.23 -28.01 12.75
C SER A 559 22.77 -28.00 13.17
N VAL A 560 22.40 -28.84 14.14
CA VAL A 560 21.02 -29.04 14.61
C VAL A 560 21.03 -29.33 16.10
N TRP A 561 20.15 -28.69 16.85
CA TRP A 561 19.87 -29.11 18.22
C TRP A 561 18.57 -29.92 18.23
N LEU A 562 18.66 -31.13 18.78
CA LEU A 562 17.60 -32.13 18.75
C LEU A 562 16.91 -32.20 20.10
N ALA A 563 15.68 -31.72 20.17
CA ALA A 563 14.78 -31.93 21.30
C ALA A 563 14.25 -33.36 21.32
N LEU A 564 14.18 -33.96 22.50
CA LEU A 564 13.74 -35.34 22.71
C LEU A 564 12.29 -35.37 23.20
N GLY A 565 11.37 -35.75 22.32
CA GLY A 565 9.94 -35.83 22.58
C GLY A 565 9.21 -34.47 22.59
N ASP A 566 7.91 -34.54 22.89
CA ASP A 566 7.13 -33.36 23.25
C ASP A 566 7.52 -32.86 24.66
N PRO A 567 7.42 -31.55 24.95
CA PRO A 567 7.50 -31.05 26.31
C PRO A 567 6.40 -31.69 27.17
N ALA A 568 6.79 -32.36 28.25
CA ALA A 568 5.83 -32.96 29.18
C ALA A 568 5.51 -31.99 30.31
N GLY A 569 4.25 -31.99 30.76
CA GLY A 569 3.72 -31.09 31.80
C GLY A 569 2.51 -30.27 31.34
N ASP A 570 2.33 -29.08 31.90
CA ASP A 570 1.21 -28.19 31.56
C ASP A 570 1.23 -27.76 30.09
N ARG A 571 0.08 -27.89 29.40
CA ARG A 571 0.00 -27.67 27.94
C ARG A 571 0.32 -26.23 27.52
N ARG A 572 -0.01 -25.22 28.33
CA ARG A 572 0.32 -23.82 28.00
C ARG A 572 1.81 -23.57 28.18
N ASP A 573 2.40 -24.14 29.23
CA ASP A 573 3.83 -24.01 29.51
C ASP A 573 4.70 -24.82 28.54
N ALA A 574 4.20 -25.92 28.00
CA ALA A 574 4.84 -26.71 26.95
C ALA A 574 5.08 -25.90 25.68
N ILE A 575 4.10 -25.07 25.28
CA ILE A 575 4.23 -24.17 24.14
C ILE A 575 5.34 -23.15 24.39
N SER A 576 5.41 -22.61 25.60
CA SER A 576 6.47 -21.69 26.00
C SER A 576 7.86 -22.34 25.90
N ALA A 577 8.02 -23.59 26.37
CA ALA A 577 9.28 -24.34 26.26
C ALA A 577 9.74 -24.53 24.80
N ILE A 578 8.82 -24.83 23.88
CA ILE A 578 9.11 -24.99 22.44
C ILE A 578 9.66 -23.69 21.83
N TRP A 579 9.00 -22.57 22.11
CA TRP A 579 9.43 -21.25 21.62
C TRP A 579 10.79 -20.84 22.21
N ARG A 580 11.03 -21.13 23.50
CA ARG A 580 12.32 -20.88 24.16
C ARG A 580 13.46 -21.63 23.47
N PHE A 581 13.25 -22.89 23.14
CA PHE A 581 14.26 -23.71 22.46
C PHE A 581 14.56 -23.22 21.04
N ARG A 582 13.55 -22.83 20.27
CA ARG A 582 13.75 -22.22 18.96
C ARG A 582 14.57 -20.92 19.05
N ASP A 583 14.23 -20.05 20.00
CA ASP A 583 14.97 -18.80 20.21
C ASP A 583 16.45 -19.06 20.62
N MET A 584 16.71 -20.14 21.37
CA MET A 584 18.07 -20.58 21.71
C MET A 584 18.84 -21.07 20.48
N CYS A 585 18.21 -21.91 19.66
CA CYS A 585 18.82 -22.42 18.42
C CYS A 585 19.14 -21.28 17.44
N GLU A 586 18.22 -20.32 17.27
CA GLU A 586 18.40 -19.16 16.39
C GLU A 586 19.59 -18.28 16.82
N ARG A 587 19.82 -18.12 18.13
CA ARG A 587 20.98 -17.39 18.67
C ARG A 587 22.30 -18.14 18.49
N ALA A 588 22.27 -19.46 18.63
CA ALA A 588 23.43 -20.32 18.40
C ALA A 588 23.72 -20.52 16.89
N GLY A 589 22.85 -20.03 16.00
CA GLY A 589 23.00 -20.20 14.55
C GLY A 589 22.75 -21.62 14.06
N VAL A 590 22.01 -22.42 14.84
CA VAL A 590 21.69 -23.83 14.56
C VAL A 590 20.19 -24.01 14.32
N ASP A 591 19.81 -25.05 13.58
CA ASP A 591 18.38 -25.33 13.35
C ASP A 591 17.78 -26.15 14.50
N PRO A 592 16.55 -25.84 14.96
CA PRO A 592 15.84 -26.68 15.92
C PRO A 592 15.20 -27.88 15.23
N ALA A 593 15.27 -29.05 15.86
CA ALA A 593 14.52 -30.25 15.48
C ALA A 593 13.91 -30.93 16.70
N PHE A 594 12.74 -31.57 16.55
CA PHE A 594 12.08 -32.31 17.62
C PHE A 594 11.80 -33.75 17.19
N TRP A 595 12.35 -34.71 17.93
CA TRP A 595 12.27 -36.14 17.65
C TRP A 595 11.17 -36.82 18.47
N ARG A 596 10.39 -37.72 17.86
CA ARG A 596 9.29 -38.47 18.50
C ARG A 596 8.21 -37.58 19.14
N VAL A 597 7.74 -36.58 18.40
CA VAL A 597 6.61 -35.73 18.83
C VAL A 597 5.27 -36.35 18.46
N GLY A 598 4.27 -36.17 19.31
CA GLY A 598 2.90 -36.63 19.09
C GLY A 598 2.05 -35.66 18.25
N PRO A 599 0.81 -36.04 17.92
CA PRO A 599 -0.07 -35.23 17.07
C PRO A 599 -0.57 -33.93 17.74
N GLY A 600 -0.53 -33.86 19.08
CA GLY A 600 -1.17 -32.80 19.87
C GLY A 600 -0.55 -31.40 19.76
N LEU A 601 0.73 -31.30 19.34
CA LEU A 601 1.50 -30.05 19.25
C LEU A 601 1.98 -29.74 17.82
N LEU A 602 1.56 -30.51 16.81
CA LEU A 602 1.95 -30.32 15.41
C LEU A 602 1.67 -28.90 14.89
N ARG A 603 0.57 -28.28 15.33
CA ARG A 603 0.22 -26.89 14.98
C ARG A 603 1.27 -25.90 15.50
N VAL A 604 1.78 -26.12 16.70
CA VAL A 604 2.78 -25.26 17.35
C VAL A 604 4.13 -25.39 16.66
N TYR A 605 4.51 -26.61 16.25
CA TYR A 605 5.71 -26.83 15.43
C TYR A 605 5.61 -26.15 14.06
N GLY A 606 4.43 -26.16 13.44
CA GLY A 606 4.15 -25.39 12.22
C GLY A 606 4.31 -23.88 12.40
N ASP A 607 3.81 -23.32 13.51
CA ASP A 607 3.91 -21.89 13.83
C ASP A 607 5.37 -21.39 13.96
N ILE A 608 6.29 -22.24 14.41
CA ILE A 608 7.73 -21.92 14.49
C ILE A 608 8.49 -22.23 13.20
N GLY A 609 7.80 -22.67 12.14
CA GLY A 609 8.38 -22.92 10.82
C GLY A 609 8.97 -24.32 10.65
N LEU A 610 8.58 -25.29 11.46
CA LEU A 610 8.97 -26.69 11.33
C LEU A 610 7.87 -27.50 10.62
N THR A 611 8.29 -28.44 9.79
CA THR A 611 7.46 -29.40 9.09
C THR A 611 7.54 -30.75 9.79
N ALA A 612 6.40 -31.37 10.05
CA ALA A 612 6.33 -32.67 10.68
C ALA A 612 6.41 -33.79 9.62
N VAL A 613 7.38 -34.69 9.77
CA VAL A 613 7.55 -35.88 8.94
C VAL A 613 7.22 -37.12 9.77
N SER A 614 6.41 -38.04 9.24
CA SER A 614 6.08 -39.30 9.93
C SER A 614 7.31 -40.21 10.04
N LEU A 615 7.51 -40.84 11.20
CA LEU A 615 8.67 -41.70 11.48
C LEU A 615 8.46 -43.20 11.20
N GLY A 616 7.25 -43.66 10.87
CA GLY A 616 6.96 -45.09 10.65
C GLY A 616 5.64 -45.55 11.30
N GLU A 617 5.53 -46.84 11.67
CA GLU A 617 4.32 -47.54 12.18
C GLU A 617 3.80 -47.08 13.56
N GLY A 618 3.80 -45.78 13.84
CA GLY A 618 3.16 -45.17 15.00
C GLY A 618 2.77 -43.72 14.73
N SER A 619 1.91 -43.14 15.57
CA SER A 619 1.49 -41.73 15.48
C SER A 619 2.56 -40.75 15.97
N LEU A 620 3.84 -40.99 15.64
CA LEU A 620 4.99 -40.19 16.04
C LEU A 620 5.64 -39.50 14.83
N TYR A 621 6.05 -38.26 15.03
CA TYR A 621 6.60 -37.40 14.00
C TYR A 621 7.98 -36.86 14.38
N LEU A 622 8.73 -36.44 13.36
CA LEU A 622 9.94 -35.63 13.46
C LEU A 622 9.63 -34.24 12.91
N ALA A 623 9.70 -33.21 13.76
CA ALA A 623 9.50 -31.83 13.32
C ALA A 623 10.84 -31.17 12.98
N LEU A 624 11.03 -30.76 11.71
CA LEU A 624 12.28 -30.22 11.18
C LEU A 624 12.04 -29.17 10.09
N ARG A 625 13.06 -28.37 9.73
CA ARG A 625 12.93 -27.30 8.72
C ARG A 625 12.86 -27.87 7.30
N ALA A 626 11.85 -27.48 6.53
CA ALA A 626 11.51 -28.08 5.22
C ALA A 626 12.63 -28.11 4.15
N GLU A 627 13.66 -27.27 4.28
CA GLU A 627 14.74 -27.12 3.30
C GLU A 627 15.89 -28.12 3.47
N ARG A 628 15.88 -28.99 4.50
CA ARG A 628 16.97 -29.96 4.75
C ARG A 628 16.66 -31.37 4.26
N ASP A 629 17.71 -32.02 3.75
CA ASP A 629 17.69 -33.41 3.26
C ASP A 629 17.48 -34.41 4.42
N LEU A 630 16.40 -35.20 4.34
CA LEU A 630 15.99 -36.17 5.35
C LEU A 630 17.04 -37.28 5.54
N ALA A 631 17.80 -37.60 4.49
CA ALA A 631 18.83 -38.65 4.52
C ALA A 631 20.00 -38.29 5.45
N LYS A 632 20.48 -37.04 5.38
CA LYS A 632 21.57 -36.54 6.23
C LYS A 632 21.17 -36.37 7.69
N LEU A 633 19.89 -36.13 7.95
CA LEU A 633 19.36 -36.00 9.32
C LEU A 633 19.15 -37.36 9.99
N ARG A 634 18.80 -38.41 9.23
CA ARG A 634 18.67 -39.78 9.78
C ARG A 634 19.96 -40.30 10.41
N GLU A 635 21.12 -39.93 9.86
CA GLU A 635 22.44 -40.30 10.41
C GLU A 635 22.74 -39.64 11.76
N LEU A 636 22.07 -38.52 12.07
CA LEU A 636 22.25 -37.74 13.30
C LEU A 636 21.20 -38.05 14.39
N LEU A 637 20.19 -38.85 14.05
CA LEU A 637 19.20 -39.31 15.01
C LEU A 637 19.82 -40.36 15.94
N PRO A 638 19.46 -40.38 17.24
CA PRO A 638 19.91 -41.43 18.13
C PRO A 638 19.48 -42.80 17.57
N ARG A 639 20.46 -43.71 17.42
CA ARG A 639 20.17 -45.13 17.11
C ARG A 639 19.35 -45.69 18.26
N GLU A 640 18.36 -46.52 17.93
CA GLU A 640 17.36 -47.08 18.84
C GLU A 640 17.95 -47.41 20.22
N ALA A 641 17.32 -46.85 21.25
CA ALA A 641 17.47 -47.26 22.64
C ALA A 641 16.27 -48.10 23.03
#